data_AF-A0A963KXX6-F1
#
_entry.id   AF-A0A963KXX6-F1
#
_cell.length_a   1.000
_cell.length_b   1.000
_cell.length_c   1.000
_cell.angle_alpha   90.00
_cell.angle_beta   90.00
_cell.angle_gamma   90.00
#
_symmetry.space_group_name_H-M   'P 1'
#
loop_
_entity.id
_entity.type
_entity.pdbx_description
1 polymer ?
#
loop_
_entity_poly.entity_id
_entity_poly.type
_entity_poly.pdbx_seq_one_letter_code
_entity_poly.pdbx_strand_id
1 'polypeptide(L)'
;MTPGSRKCLRTVPDSSSTGKAAGLRSPQFQPWGIIMATGPSSSLSPYLLGAEPNVHFTSIITVGDPLSPGGTTGIFGGIPDGMGAFDNGDGTITVIMNHELSAGVGVVRDHGTTGAYIDRLVIDKNTLAVVSGDDAVQTVNTWDDVNDVYVTGPAEFSRFCSGDLAAPSAFYDATSGLGTQTRIFLTGEENGPEGRATGTIVSGDESGTLYELPFLGNMSFENIVANPYAQTKTIVAATDDTGGGQVYIYVGEKQASGSDIDKAGLSGGSFYGIKVDGLLSEVDGAPATGAFTLQEIGPDGDVSNMTGAEIDAESTAEGVTGFLRPEDAAWDPDNPNVLYFTTTASFDGNSRLYKLTFSDVSNPEAGGTIEAVLDGSEGQHMLDNMSFGQGVAMLQEDPGSASYLAGIFEYDGATDMLHRMADFDPAQFTPGAPGFITSNEESSGIIDVTDLLGDADTRAYLLDAQVHASTGDPATVEYGQLLAMFVEEAQTRGDDGNDTLNGSYADETFFGYEGNDTINAGSGDDNVHAGEGNDTVNAGAGNDNVRGDAGNDTLNGGAGKDKLVGGEGNDVLDGGADRDGLTGGAGADLFVFSSATDSVKGAQDFITDFNAAEGDRIDLSGVDAIAGGSDDAFTMVSAFTGVAGELTTVYNANVNATFVYGDTDGDGAADFAFTLKNTSSVSASDFIL
;
A
#
# COMPACT_ATOMS: atom_id res chain seq x y z
N MET A 1 -14.56 -64.57 51.13
CA MET A 1 -15.06 -63.22 50.81
C MET A 1 -14.63 -62.29 51.92
N THR A 2 -13.88 -61.20 51.76
CA THR A 2 -12.93 -60.70 50.75
C THR A 2 -12.24 -59.51 51.46
N PRO A 3 -10.96 -59.21 51.22
CA PRO A 3 -10.07 -58.44 52.09
C PRO A 3 -10.03 -56.95 51.72
N GLY A 4 -9.45 -55.99 52.44
CA GLY A 4 -8.48 -56.04 53.53
C GLY A 4 -7.16 -55.34 53.17
N SER A 5 -7.04 -54.06 53.55
CA SER A 5 -5.81 -53.37 54.05
C SER A 5 -4.55 -53.14 53.18
N ARG A 6 -4.16 -51.84 53.16
CA ARG A 6 -2.86 -51.22 53.52
C ARG A 6 -1.56 -51.55 52.76
N LYS A 7 -0.84 -50.47 52.39
CA LYS A 7 0.56 -50.06 52.75
C LYS A 7 1.23 -49.40 51.53
N CYS A 8 1.55 -48.11 51.57
CA CYS A 8 2.75 -47.50 52.19
C CYS A 8 4.07 -47.90 51.52
N LEU A 9 4.74 -46.91 50.89
CA LEU A 9 6.09 -46.40 51.19
C LEU A 9 6.31 -45.17 50.26
N ARG A 10 6.42 -43.90 50.73
CA ARG A 10 7.54 -43.26 51.48
C ARG A 10 8.89 -43.60 50.81
N THR A 11 9.74 -42.69 50.37
CA THR A 11 10.16 -41.37 50.91
C THR A 11 11.03 -40.68 49.83
N VAL A 12 10.75 -39.43 49.41
CA VAL A 12 11.29 -38.11 49.86
C VAL A 12 12.80 -37.87 49.52
N PRO A 13 13.31 -36.62 49.52
CA PRO A 13 13.35 -35.59 48.45
C PRO A 13 14.82 -35.19 48.10
N ASP A 14 15.07 -34.20 47.25
CA ASP A 14 15.63 -32.90 47.69
C ASP A 14 15.67 -31.86 46.56
N SER A 15 15.45 -30.60 46.98
CA SER A 15 15.98 -29.30 46.53
C SER A 15 16.51 -29.14 45.09
N SER A 16 16.27 -28.05 44.37
CA SER A 16 15.71 -26.73 44.71
C SER A 16 15.68 -25.91 43.43
N SER A 17 14.61 -25.12 43.30
CA SER A 17 14.50 -23.81 42.64
C SER A 17 15.60 -23.36 41.67
N THR A 18 15.20 -23.01 40.45
CA THR A 18 14.97 -21.60 40.05
C THR A 18 14.24 -21.59 38.71
N GLY A 19 13.17 -20.80 38.61
CA GLY A 19 12.33 -20.72 37.42
C GLY A 19 13.00 -20.05 36.23
N LYS A 20 12.59 -20.49 35.04
CA LYS A 20 12.25 -19.62 33.92
C LYS A 20 10.97 -20.19 33.31
N ALA A 21 10.01 -19.31 33.06
CA ALA A 21 8.77 -19.63 32.39
C ALA A 21 9.09 -20.30 31.05
N ALA A 22 8.59 -21.52 30.84
CA ALA A 22 8.42 -22.05 29.51
C ALA A 22 7.31 -21.23 28.87
N GLY A 23 7.70 -20.14 28.20
CA GLY A 23 6.85 -19.50 27.22
C GLY A 23 6.45 -20.59 26.23
N LEU A 24 5.14 -20.79 26.11
CA LEU A 24 4.52 -21.43 24.97
C LEU A 24 5.08 -20.70 23.74
N ARG A 25 6.07 -21.31 23.08
CA ARG A 25 6.38 -20.94 21.71
C ARG A 25 5.11 -21.27 20.92
N SER A 26 4.62 -20.24 20.23
CA SER A 26 3.60 -20.29 19.20
C SER A 26 3.81 -21.52 18.29
N PRO A 27 2.73 -22.12 17.77
CA PRO A 27 2.87 -23.17 16.79
C PRO A 27 3.67 -22.63 15.61
N GLN A 28 4.69 -23.41 15.23
CA GLN A 28 5.44 -23.21 14.00
C GLN A 28 4.45 -23.03 12.85
N PHE A 29 4.55 -21.89 12.17
CA PHE A 29 3.96 -21.67 10.86
C PHE A 29 4.33 -22.86 9.97
N GLN A 30 3.32 -23.51 9.39
CA GLN A 30 3.51 -24.44 8.28
C GLN A 30 3.52 -23.55 7.03
N PRO A 31 4.59 -23.53 6.21
CA PRO A 31 4.52 -22.89 4.90
C PRO A 31 3.55 -23.73 4.06
N TRP A 32 2.44 -23.14 3.67
CA TRP A 32 1.26 -23.83 3.19
C TRP A 32 1.49 -24.48 1.82
N GLY A 33 0.92 -25.68 1.66
CA GLY A 33 0.64 -26.23 0.34
C GLY A 33 -0.63 -25.62 -0.24
N ILE A 34 -0.55 -25.15 -1.49
CA ILE A 34 -1.62 -25.11 -2.51
C ILE A 34 -2.96 -24.44 -2.05
N ILE A 35 -3.02 -23.12 -2.25
CA ILE A 35 -4.11 -22.30 -2.83
C ILE A 35 -5.54 -22.86 -2.67
N MET A 36 -6.34 -22.29 -1.75
CA MET A 36 -7.80 -22.42 -1.86
C MET A 36 -8.33 -21.36 -2.83
N ALA A 37 -8.41 -21.67 -4.12
CA ALA A 37 -9.04 -20.76 -5.09
C ALA A 37 -10.51 -20.45 -4.71
N THR A 38 -11.24 -21.44 -4.17
CA THR A 38 -12.60 -21.27 -3.66
C THR A 38 -12.59 -21.41 -2.15
N GLY A 39 -12.99 -20.36 -1.45
CA GLY A 39 -13.10 -20.34 0.01
C GLY A 39 -14.24 -21.22 0.53
N PRO A 40 -14.26 -21.54 1.85
CA PRO A 40 -15.22 -22.48 2.42
C PRO A 40 -16.69 -22.05 2.33
N SER A 41 -16.95 -20.75 2.16
CA SER A 41 -18.27 -20.15 2.08
C SER A 41 -18.69 -19.77 0.66
N SER A 42 -17.83 -20.01 -0.33
CA SER A 42 -18.08 -19.65 -1.73
C SER A 42 -18.46 -20.88 -2.56
N SER A 43 -19.48 -20.76 -3.42
CA SER A 43 -19.89 -21.82 -4.34
C SER A 43 -19.13 -21.82 -5.67
N LEU A 44 -18.45 -20.73 -6.02
CA LEU A 44 -17.71 -20.57 -7.28
C LEU A 44 -16.25 -20.20 -7.05
N SER A 45 -15.39 -20.55 -8.01
CA SER A 45 -14.02 -20.02 -8.08
C SER A 45 -14.01 -18.50 -8.31
N PRO A 46 -12.87 -17.82 -8.09
CA PRO A 46 -12.74 -16.39 -8.31
C PRO A 46 -13.10 -16.00 -9.74
N TYR A 47 -13.77 -14.86 -9.91
CA TYR A 47 -13.95 -14.21 -11.20
C TYR A 47 -12.70 -13.46 -11.68
N LEU A 48 -11.79 -13.13 -10.76
CA LEU A 48 -10.51 -12.48 -11.04
C LEU A 48 -9.36 -13.49 -10.93
N LEU A 49 -8.35 -13.31 -11.79
CA LEU A 49 -7.13 -14.10 -11.85
C LEU A 49 -5.92 -13.16 -11.78
N GLY A 50 -4.85 -13.59 -11.12
CA GLY A 50 -3.58 -12.87 -11.16
C GLY A 50 -3.04 -12.80 -12.59
N ALA A 51 -2.70 -11.59 -13.04
CA ALA A 51 -1.94 -11.35 -14.26
C ALA A 51 -0.45 -11.70 -14.04
N GLU A 52 0.00 -11.56 -12.79
CA GLU A 52 1.34 -11.93 -12.34
C GLU A 52 1.34 -13.25 -11.52
N PRO A 53 2.42 -14.05 -11.57
CA PRO A 53 2.47 -15.37 -10.91
C PRO A 53 2.35 -15.34 -9.39
N ASN A 54 2.71 -14.21 -8.75
CA ASN A 54 2.68 -13.98 -7.32
C ASN A 54 1.35 -13.39 -6.82
N VAL A 55 0.40 -13.15 -7.71
CA VAL A 55 -0.93 -12.63 -7.37
C VAL A 55 -1.94 -13.77 -7.33
N HIS A 56 -2.60 -13.91 -6.19
CA HIS A 56 -3.48 -15.04 -5.90
C HIS A 56 -4.83 -14.56 -5.35
N PHE A 57 -5.91 -15.22 -5.80
CA PHE A 57 -7.26 -14.91 -5.35
C PHE A 57 -7.90 -16.09 -4.62
N THR A 58 -8.69 -15.77 -3.59
CA THR A 58 -9.64 -16.68 -2.94
C THR A 58 -11.02 -16.04 -2.96
N SER A 59 -12.03 -16.72 -3.52
CA SER A 59 -13.42 -16.27 -3.39
C SER A 59 -13.93 -16.59 -1.99
N ILE A 60 -14.27 -15.56 -1.22
CA ILE A 60 -14.75 -15.70 0.17
C ILE A 60 -16.21 -16.14 0.16
N ILE A 61 -17.04 -15.43 -0.61
CA ILE A 61 -18.46 -15.73 -0.78
C ILE A 61 -18.92 -15.29 -2.17
N THR A 62 -19.83 -16.04 -2.80
CA THR A 62 -20.42 -15.71 -4.10
C THR A 62 -21.89 -15.36 -3.92
N VAL A 63 -22.42 -14.46 -4.76
CA VAL A 63 -23.83 -14.12 -4.74
C VAL A 63 -24.73 -15.36 -4.78
N GLY A 64 -25.70 -15.41 -3.87
CA GLY A 64 -26.60 -16.54 -3.68
C GLY A 64 -26.14 -17.55 -2.63
N ASP A 65 -24.89 -17.45 -2.15
CA ASP A 65 -24.41 -18.26 -1.04
C ASP A 65 -25.02 -17.81 0.31
N PRO A 66 -25.19 -18.73 1.27
CA PRO A 66 -25.77 -18.39 2.57
C PRO A 66 -24.79 -17.56 3.42
N LEU A 67 -25.31 -16.53 4.10
CA LEU A 67 -24.53 -15.67 5.00
C LEU A 67 -24.12 -16.35 6.33
N SER A 68 -24.48 -17.62 6.55
CA SER A 68 -24.08 -18.34 7.76
C SER A 68 -23.97 -19.86 7.57
N PRO A 69 -23.08 -20.53 8.33
CA PRO A 69 -22.96 -21.99 8.31
C PRO A 69 -24.29 -22.67 8.68
N GLY A 70 -24.86 -23.42 7.74
CA GLY A 70 -26.12 -24.16 7.94
C GLY A 70 -27.37 -23.52 7.32
N GLY A 71 -27.25 -22.35 6.68
CA GLY A 71 -28.23 -21.84 5.71
C GLY A 71 -29.60 -21.43 6.26
N THR A 72 -29.65 -20.90 7.49
CA THR A 72 -30.93 -20.49 8.11
C THR A 72 -31.21 -18.99 8.10
N THR A 73 -30.24 -18.14 7.74
CA THR A 73 -30.36 -16.67 7.73
C THR A 73 -29.63 -16.08 6.52
N GLY A 74 -30.35 -15.32 5.68
CA GLY A 74 -29.80 -14.50 4.60
C GLY A 74 -29.15 -15.26 3.42
N ILE A 75 -28.98 -14.54 2.32
CA ILE A 75 -28.09 -14.91 1.21
C ILE A 75 -27.27 -13.68 0.85
N PHE A 76 -26.05 -13.89 0.36
CA PHE A 76 -25.23 -12.81 -0.17
C PHE A 76 -25.89 -12.25 -1.43
N GLY A 77 -26.21 -10.95 -1.42
CA GLY A 77 -26.84 -10.28 -2.55
C GLY A 77 -25.83 -9.74 -3.55
N GLY A 78 -26.29 -9.38 -4.74
CA GLY A 78 -25.44 -8.91 -5.83
C GLY A 78 -25.10 -7.43 -5.77
N ILE A 79 -24.28 -7.03 -6.74
CA ILE A 79 -23.72 -5.69 -6.88
C ILE A 79 -23.01 -5.24 -5.57
N PRO A 80 -22.14 -6.08 -4.97
CA PRO A 80 -21.35 -5.64 -3.81
C PRO A 80 -20.36 -4.55 -4.23
N ASP A 81 -20.07 -3.60 -3.34
CA ASP A 81 -19.29 -2.40 -3.64
C ASP A 81 -18.49 -1.96 -2.41
N GLY A 82 -18.05 -0.69 -2.38
CA GLY A 82 -17.32 -0.02 -1.32
C GLY A 82 -17.48 -0.65 0.06
N MET A 83 -16.34 -0.95 0.68
CA MET A 83 -16.29 -1.74 1.91
C MET A 83 -15.27 -1.21 2.92
N GLY A 84 -15.28 -1.83 4.10
CA GLY A 84 -14.27 -1.61 5.12
C GLY A 84 -14.20 -2.79 6.08
N ALA A 85 -13.03 -2.98 6.72
CA ALA A 85 -12.82 -4.12 7.60
C ALA A 85 -12.16 -3.74 8.93
N PHE A 86 -12.40 -4.54 9.97
CA PHE A 86 -11.70 -4.41 11.25
C PHE A 86 -11.55 -5.75 11.98
N ASP A 87 -10.51 -5.84 12.81
CA ASP A 87 -10.26 -7.01 13.66
C ASP A 87 -11.21 -7.05 14.86
N ASN A 88 -11.80 -8.21 15.14
CA ASN A 88 -12.65 -8.47 16.31
C ASN A 88 -11.84 -8.87 17.56
N GLY A 89 -10.54 -9.18 17.40
CA GLY A 89 -9.65 -9.58 18.49
C GLY A 89 -9.85 -11.02 18.97
N ASP A 90 -10.63 -11.83 18.24
CA ASP A 90 -10.95 -13.22 18.59
C ASP A 90 -10.57 -14.23 17.49
N GLY A 91 -9.78 -13.79 16.50
CA GLY A 91 -9.40 -14.59 15.33
C GLY A 91 -10.35 -14.41 14.14
N THR A 92 -11.33 -13.52 14.24
CA THR A 92 -12.19 -13.11 13.13
C THR A 92 -11.99 -11.64 12.76
N ILE A 93 -12.34 -11.28 11.52
CA ILE A 93 -12.54 -9.90 11.09
C ILE A 93 -14.03 -9.66 10.83
N THR A 94 -14.45 -8.40 10.94
CA THR A 94 -15.73 -7.94 10.43
C THR A 94 -15.50 -7.10 9.19
N VAL A 95 -16.21 -7.44 8.11
CA VAL A 95 -16.29 -6.68 6.86
C VAL A 95 -17.67 -6.02 6.81
N ILE A 96 -17.70 -4.72 6.52
CA ILE A 96 -18.88 -3.91 6.25
C ILE A 96 -18.83 -3.57 4.77
N MET A 97 -19.89 -3.84 4.03
CA MET A 97 -19.86 -3.83 2.57
C MET A 97 -21.16 -3.28 2.01
N ASN A 98 -21.06 -2.37 1.06
CA ASN A 98 -22.23 -1.87 0.36
C ASN A 98 -22.76 -2.86 -0.67
N HIS A 99 -24.02 -2.64 -1.02
CA HIS A 99 -24.60 -3.20 -2.22
C HIS A 99 -25.32 -2.09 -3.00
N GLU A 100 -24.86 -1.88 -4.22
CA GLU A 100 -25.06 -0.68 -5.04
C GLU A 100 -26.41 -0.69 -5.81
N LEU A 101 -27.43 -1.34 -5.23
CA LEU A 101 -28.74 -1.51 -5.86
C LEU A 101 -29.44 -0.15 -6.05
N SER A 102 -30.09 0.02 -7.19
CA SER A 102 -30.99 1.16 -7.39
C SER A 102 -32.19 1.12 -6.43
N ALA A 103 -32.73 2.29 -6.09
CA ALA A 103 -33.98 2.41 -5.33
C ALA A 103 -35.11 1.54 -5.91
N GLY A 104 -35.87 0.87 -5.03
CA GLY A 104 -36.99 0.00 -5.41
C GLY A 104 -36.60 -1.40 -5.88
N VAL A 105 -35.30 -1.68 -6.04
CA VAL A 105 -34.79 -2.97 -6.50
C VAL A 105 -34.50 -3.89 -5.30
N GLY A 106 -34.65 -5.20 -5.52
CA GLY A 106 -34.28 -6.22 -4.55
C GLY A 106 -35.43 -6.65 -3.62
N VAL A 107 -35.07 -7.04 -2.40
CA VAL A 107 -36.00 -7.40 -1.32
C VAL A 107 -35.97 -6.35 -0.21
N VAL A 108 -37.01 -6.34 0.63
CA VAL A 108 -37.03 -5.46 1.80
C VAL A 108 -35.95 -5.90 2.78
N ARG A 109 -35.08 -4.96 3.15
CA ARG A 109 -33.96 -5.09 4.08
C ARG A 109 -34.35 -4.69 5.50
N ASP A 110 -33.47 -4.88 6.47
CA ASP A 110 -33.74 -4.60 7.88
C ASP A 110 -33.95 -3.11 8.18
N HIS A 111 -33.45 -2.20 7.33
CA HIS A 111 -33.78 -0.77 7.37
C HIS A 111 -35.20 -0.44 6.88
N GLY A 112 -35.95 -1.44 6.40
CA GLY A 112 -37.39 -1.37 6.17
C GLY A 112 -37.82 -1.05 4.74
N THR A 113 -36.90 -0.90 3.78
CA THR A 113 -37.20 -0.69 2.35
C THR A 113 -36.38 -1.62 1.46
N THR A 114 -36.70 -1.62 0.17
CA THR A 114 -35.83 -2.12 -0.92
C THR A 114 -34.75 -1.09 -1.27
N GLY A 115 -33.84 -1.43 -2.17
CA GLY A 115 -32.76 -0.55 -2.65
C GLY A 115 -31.38 -0.93 -2.11
N ALA A 116 -30.48 0.05 -2.11
CA ALA A 116 -29.13 -0.10 -1.58
C ALA A 116 -29.14 -0.43 -0.08
N TYR A 117 -28.18 -1.24 0.34
CA TYR A 117 -28.06 -1.70 1.72
C TYR A 117 -26.61 -2.05 2.03
N ILE A 118 -26.34 -2.36 3.31
CA ILE A 118 -25.00 -2.63 3.81
C ILE A 118 -25.01 -3.99 4.49
N ASP A 119 -24.16 -4.91 4.05
CA ASP A 119 -23.91 -6.19 4.71
C ASP A 119 -22.86 -6.02 5.80
N ARG A 120 -23.01 -6.80 6.89
CA ARG A 120 -21.98 -7.02 7.90
C ARG A 120 -21.64 -8.48 7.93
N LEU A 121 -20.43 -8.84 7.52
CA LEU A 121 -19.92 -10.20 7.49
C LEU A 121 -18.86 -10.40 8.57
N VAL A 122 -18.91 -11.52 9.28
CA VAL A 122 -17.86 -11.97 10.20
C VAL A 122 -17.11 -13.12 9.55
N ILE A 123 -15.80 -12.98 9.37
CA ILE A 123 -14.97 -13.90 8.61
C ILE A 123 -13.84 -14.42 9.49
N ASP A 124 -13.63 -15.73 9.50
CA ASP A 124 -12.50 -16.35 10.20
C ASP A 124 -11.18 -16.06 9.47
N LYS A 125 -10.20 -15.48 10.17
CA LYS A 125 -8.93 -15.02 9.57
C LYS A 125 -8.09 -16.15 8.98
N ASN A 126 -8.17 -17.36 9.55
CA ASN A 126 -7.32 -18.48 9.13
C ASN A 126 -7.91 -19.27 7.97
N THR A 127 -9.23 -19.29 7.85
CA THR A 127 -9.94 -20.15 6.89
C THR A 127 -10.68 -19.36 5.81
N LEU A 128 -10.83 -18.05 6.00
CA LEU A 128 -11.68 -17.17 5.19
C LEU A 128 -13.15 -17.62 5.12
N ALA A 129 -13.60 -18.43 6.08
CA ALA A 129 -14.99 -18.85 6.16
C ALA A 129 -15.84 -17.70 6.73
N VAL A 130 -16.94 -17.37 6.05
CA VAL A 130 -18.01 -16.53 6.61
C VAL A 130 -18.68 -17.28 7.75
N VAL A 131 -18.53 -16.76 8.97
CA VAL A 131 -19.05 -17.32 10.22
C VAL A 131 -20.49 -16.85 10.46
N SER A 132 -20.79 -15.61 10.10
CA SER A 132 -22.13 -15.03 10.16
C SER A 132 -22.21 -13.78 9.29
N GLY A 133 -23.42 -13.42 8.88
CA GLY A 133 -23.72 -12.16 8.21
C GLY A 133 -25.15 -11.71 8.47
N ASP A 134 -25.34 -10.40 8.47
CA ASP A 134 -26.63 -9.72 8.62
C ASP A 134 -26.62 -8.35 7.91
N ASP A 135 -27.80 -7.76 7.73
CA ASP A 135 -27.93 -6.38 7.29
C ASP A 135 -27.40 -5.46 8.42
N ALA A 136 -26.38 -4.67 8.12
CA ALA A 136 -25.72 -3.81 9.09
C ALA A 136 -26.65 -2.72 9.63
N VAL A 137 -27.58 -2.23 8.81
CA VAL A 137 -28.46 -1.09 9.14
C VAL A 137 -29.83 -1.55 9.64
N GLN A 138 -30.19 -1.17 10.86
CA GLN A 138 -31.45 -1.53 11.53
C GLN A 138 -32.29 -0.30 11.88
N THR A 139 -31.64 0.84 12.13
CA THR A 139 -32.29 2.13 12.42
C THR A 139 -31.77 3.17 11.47
N VAL A 140 -32.67 3.95 10.88
CA VAL A 140 -32.33 5.03 9.94
C VAL A 140 -32.82 6.36 10.46
N ASN A 141 -31.94 7.36 10.44
CA ASN A 141 -32.22 8.74 10.79
C ASN A 141 -31.91 9.65 9.59
N THR A 142 -32.95 10.14 8.91
CA THR A 142 -32.82 11.10 7.80
C THR A 142 -32.95 12.53 8.28
N TRP A 143 -32.41 13.49 7.54
CA TRP A 143 -32.46 14.91 7.90
C TRP A 143 -33.79 15.56 7.46
N ASP A 144 -34.39 16.37 8.34
CA ASP A 144 -35.53 17.23 8.04
C ASP A 144 -35.04 18.69 7.97
N ASP A 145 -34.75 19.14 6.75
CA ASP A 145 -34.23 20.46 6.40
C ASP A 145 -35.15 21.64 6.79
N VAL A 146 -36.44 21.37 7.04
CA VAL A 146 -37.40 22.39 7.47
C VAL A 146 -37.28 22.68 8.96
N ASN A 147 -36.94 21.66 9.74
CA ASN A 147 -36.96 21.72 11.20
C ASN A 147 -35.58 21.58 11.84
N ASP A 148 -34.54 21.36 11.04
CA ASP A 148 -33.15 21.13 11.44
C ASP A 148 -33.03 19.98 12.47
N VAL A 149 -33.69 18.85 12.19
CA VAL A 149 -33.71 17.68 13.07
C VAL A 149 -33.66 16.37 12.30
N TYR A 150 -33.11 15.34 12.95
CA TYR A 150 -33.25 13.98 12.46
C TYR A 150 -34.65 13.42 12.69
N VAL A 151 -35.15 12.69 11.68
CA VAL A 151 -36.39 11.93 11.73
C VAL A 151 -36.06 10.45 11.59
N THR A 152 -36.43 9.67 12.60
CA THR A 152 -36.26 8.21 12.57
C THR A 152 -37.39 7.56 11.80
N GLY A 153 -37.05 6.75 10.80
CA GLY A 153 -38.02 6.01 10.01
C GLY A 153 -37.35 5.27 8.85
N PRO A 154 -38.09 4.36 8.18
CA PRO A 154 -37.57 3.71 6.98
C PRO A 154 -37.31 4.75 5.90
N ALA A 155 -36.17 4.65 5.23
CA ALA A 155 -35.82 5.43 4.06
C ALA A 155 -35.31 4.50 2.97
N GLU A 156 -35.68 4.81 1.74
CA GLU A 156 -35.18 4.14 0.55
C GLU A 156 -33.84 4.77 0.17
N PHE A 157 -32.84 3.92 -0.09
CA PHE A 157 -31.51 4.32 -0.55
C PHE A 157 -31.23 3.73 -1.93
N SER A 158 -30.36 4.36 -2.70
CA SER A 158 -29.99 3.97 -4.05
C SER A 158 -28.49 4.07 -4.26
N ARG A 159 -27.89 3.07 -4.93
CA ARG A 159 -26.52 3.15 -5.45
C ARG A 159 -25.50 3.56 -4.39
N PHE A 160 -25.39 2.80 -3.30
CA PHE A 160 -24.25 2.97 -2.39
C PHE A 160 -22.98 2.47 -3.08
N CYS A 161 -22.26 3.38 -3.73
CA CYS A 161 -20.97 3.12 -4.39
C CYS A 161 -19.86 3.15 -3.32
N SER A 162 -19.42 4.35 -2.94
CA SER A 162 -18.52 4.68 -1.81
C SER A 162 -18.55 3.81 -0.56
N GLY A 163 -17.39 3.37 -0.08
CA GLY A 163 -17.25 2.79 1.25
C GLY A 163 -15.95 3.19 1.95
N ASP A 164 -16.07 3.82 3.12
CA ASP A 164 -14.91 4.11 3.98
C ASP A 164 -15.17 3.68 5.42
N LEU A 165 -14.30 2.80 5.94
CA LEU A 165 -14.22 2.48 7.36
C LEU A 165 -12.91 3.01 7.94
N ALA A 166 -12.79 4.32 8.02
CA ALA A 166 -11.61 4.97 8.55
C ALA A 166 -11.21 4.44 9.95
N ALA A 167 -9.91 4.52 10.22
CA ALA A 167 -9.36 4.24 11.53
C ALA A 167 -10.06 5.09 12.61
N PRO A 168 -10.26 4.59 13.85
CA PRO A 168 -10.95 5.36 14.90
C PRO A 168 -10.30 6.72 15.20
N SER A 169 -9.02 6.91 14.87
CA SER A 169 -8.30 8.18 14.97
C SER A 169 -8.88 9.29 14.08
N ALA A 170 -9.55 8.96 12.97
CA ALA A 170 -10.26 9.93 12.15
C ALA A 170 -11.36 10.66 12.95
N PHE A 171 -12.01 9.94 13.86
CA PHE A 171 -13.16 10.43 14.64
C PHE A 171 -12.85 10.60 16.14
N TYR A 172 -11.64 10.27 16.60
CA TYR A 172 -11.20 10.44 17.99
C TYR A 172 -9.81 11.05 18.11
N ASP A 173 -9.70 12.17 18.82
CA ASP A 173 -8.43 12.74 19.22
C ASP A 173 -8.08 12.35 20.66
N ALA A 174 -7.15 11.41 20.79
CA ALA A 174 -6.67 10.95 22.09
C ALA A 174 -5.99 12.06 22.92
N THR A 175 -5.49 13.14 22.28
CA THR A 175 -4.80 14.24 22.97
C THR A 175 -5.80 15.16 23.68
N SER A 176 -6.85 15.60 22.99
CA SER A 176 -7.91 16.42 23.58
C SER A 176 -8.95 15.60 24.34
N GLY A 177 -9.11 14.31 23.99
CA GLY A 177 -10.17 13.45 24.48
C GLY A 177 -11.54 13.72 23.83
N LEU A 178 -11.58 14.52 22.76
CA LEU A 178 -12.78 14.78 21.97
C LEU A 178 -12.97 13.69 20.91
N GLY A 179 -14.21 13.47 20.48
CA GLY A 179 -14.52 12.48 19.46
C GLY A 179 -15.18 11.21 19.97
N THR A 180 -15.27 10.21 19.09
CA THR A 180 -15.75 8.87 19.40
C THR A 180 -14.81 7.80 18.89
N GLN A 181 -14.61 6.76 19.72
CA GLN A 181 -13.87 5.55 19.33
C GLN A 181 -14.78 4.54 18.61
N THR A 182 -16.08 4.82 18.54
CA THR A 182 -17.01 4.04 17.75
C THR A 182 -16.61 4.13 16.28
N ARG A 183 -16.57 2.99 15.61
CA ARG A 183 -16.37 2.90 14.16
C ARG A 183 -17.62 3.35 13.42
N ILE A 184 -17.43 4.24 12.45
CA ILE A 184 -18.46 4.79 11.58
C ILE A 184 -18.03 4.46 10.15
N PHE A 185 -18.92 3.80 9.42
CA PHE A 185 -18.76 3.49 8.00
C PHE A 185 -19.43 4.58 7.18
N LEU A 186 -18.67 5.31 6.38
CA LEU A 186 -19.17 6.36 5.51
C LEU A 186 -19.52 5.79 4.14
N THR A 187 -20.65 6.21 3.60
CA THR A 187 -21.11 5.88 2.26
C THR A 187 -22.09 6.96 1.77
N GLY A 188 -22.32 7.03 0.46
CA GLY A 188 -23.14 8.02 -0.21
C GLY A 188 -23.87 7.39 -1.39
N GLU A 189 -25.00 8.00 -1.76
CA GLU A 189 -25.79 7.58 -2.92
C GLU A 189 -25.24 8.19 -4.21
N GLU A 190 -24.89 7.34 -5.16
CA GLU A 190 -24.41 7.67 -6.50
C GLU A 190 -25.62 7.75 -7.45
N ASN A 191 -26.55 8.67 -7.15
CA ASN A 191 -27.82 8.76 -7.87
C ASN A 191 -28.18 10.21 -8.21
N GLY A 192 -27.42 10.77 -9.15
CA GLY A 192 -27.62 12.11 -9.64
C GLY A 192 -27.40 13.16 -8.54
N PRO A 193 -27.87 14.40 -8.73
CA PRO A 193 -27.45 15.52 -7.89
C PRO A 193 -28.06 15.52 -6.49
N GLU A 194 -28.92 14.57 -6.12
CA GLU A 194 -29.59 14.56 -4.80
C GLU A 194 -29.25 13.33 -3.97
N GLY A 195 -28.17 12.63 -4.33
CA GLY A 195 -27.65 11.54 -3.52
C GLY A 195 -27.19 12.05 -2.16
N ARG A 196 -27.51 11.30 -1.09
CA ARG A 196 -27.19 11.69 0.28
C ARG A 196 -25.91 11.02 0.75
N ALA A 197 -25.07 11.78 1.46
CA ALA A 197 -24.02 11.21 2.31
C ALA A 197 -24.61 10.59 3.57
N THR A 198 -24.04 9.49 4.05
CA THR A 198 -24.48 8.78 5.25
C THR A 198 -23.30 8.26 6.08
N GLY A 199 -23.55 8.08 7.38
CA GLY A 199 -22.63 7.46 8.33
C GLY A 199 -23.35 6.37 9.11
N THR A 200 -22.91 5.13 8.96
CA THR A 200 -23.44 3.98 9.69
C THR A 200 -22.54 3.64 10.87
N ILE A 201 -23.10 3.66 12.08
CA ILE A 201 -22.39 3.21 13.26
C ILE A 201 -22.31 1.68 13.23
N VAL A 202 -21.11 1.12 13.21
CA VAL A 202 -20.91 -0.34 13.04
C VAL A 202 -20.35 -1.04 14.29
N SER A 203 -20.03 -0.29 15.34
CA SER A 203 -19.54 -0.85 16.62
C SER A 203 -20.14 -0.10 17.81
N GLY A 204 -19.91 -0.59 19.03
CA GLY A 204 -20.42 0.04 20.25
C GLY A 204 -21.94 -0.12 20.44
N ASP A 205 -22.50 0.67 21.35
CA ASP A 205 -23.90 0.55 21.79
C ASP A 205 -24.92 0.99 20.73
N GLU A 206 -24.52 1.86 19.79
CA GLU A 206 -25.37 2.40 18.71
C GLU A 206 -25.19 1.63 17.38
N SER A 207 -24.46 0.51 17.39
CA SER A 207 -24.24 -0.34 16.21
C SER A 207 -25.54 -0.69 15.49
N GLY A 208 -25.57 -0.45 14.18
CA GLY A 208 -26.70 -0.61 13.28
C GLY A 208 -27.60 0.61 13.14
N THR A 209 -27.14 1.78 13.56
CA THR A 209 -27.80 3.06 13.34
C THR A 209 -27.11 3.82 12.21
N LEU A 210 -27.86 4.14 11.15
CA LEU A 210 -27.44 4.99 10.05
C LEU A 210 -27.98 6.41 10.24
N TYR A 211 -27.13 7.39 9.94
CA TYR A 211 -27.47 8.80 9.89
C TYR A 211 -27.18 9.37 8.51
N GLU A 212 -28.12 10.13 7.96
CA GLU A 212 -27.81 11.06 6.87
C GLU A 212 -26.85 12.15 7.38
N LEU A 213 -25.90 12.56 6.55
CA LEU A 213 -24.86 13.53 6.88
C LEU A 213 -25.04 14.82 6.05
N PRO A 214 -26.04 15.66 6.38
CA PRO A 214 -26.45 16.77 5.52
C PRO A 214 -25.36 17.83 5.33
N PHE A 215 -24.44 17.98 6.29
CA PHE A 215 -23.33 18.93 6.20
C PHE A 215 -22.23 18.52 5.20
N LEU A 216 -22.27 17.29 4.68
CA LEU A 216 -21.45 16.86 3.54
C LEU A 216 -22.14 17.17 2.19
N GLY A 217 -23.36 17.73 2.21
CA GLY A 217 -24.12 18.07 1.02
C GLY A 217 -24.78 16.87 0.33
N ASN A 218 -25.40 17.16 -0.81
CA ASN A 218 -25.95 16.16 -1.73
C ASN A 218 -25.24 16.25 -3.09
N MET A 219 -24.91 15.10 -3.69
CA MET A 219 -24.31 14.97 -5.03
C MET A 219 -24.36 13.51 -5.49
N SER A 220 -23.75 13.17 -6.63
CA SER A 220 -23.58 11.77 -7.05
C SER A 220 -22.32 11.24 -6.37
N PHE A 221 -22.45 10.79 -5.13
CA PHE A 221 -21.29 10.44 -4.31
C PHE A 221 -20.62 9.16 -4.80
N GLU A 222 -19.39 9.27 -5.29
CA GLU A 222 -18.57 8.10 -5.64
C GLU A 222 -17.77 7.61 -4.45
N ASN A 223 -17.12 8.53 -3.72
CA ASN A 223 -16.42 8.20 -2.48
C ASN A 223 -16.58 9.26 -1.38
N ILE A 224 -16.47 8.83 -0.13
CA ILE A 224 -16.50 9.67 1.08
C ILE A 224 -15.46 9.15 2.07
N VAL A 225 -14.24 9.71 2.05
CA VAL A 225 -13.11 9.20 2.84
C VAL A 225 -12.64 10.16 3.93
N ALA A 226 -12.66 9.70 5.18
CA ALA A 226 -12.20 10.45 6.32
C ALA A 226 -10.68 10.35 6.51
N ASN A 227 -10.04 11.49 6.76
CA ASN A 227 -8.61 11.55 7.02
C ASN A 227 -8.28 10.81 8.33
N PRO A 228 -7.38 9.81 8.33
CA PRO A 228 -7.12 8.96 9.48
C PRO A 228 -6.28 9.63 10.59
N TYR A 229 -5.77 10.84 10.35
CA TYR A 229 -4.89 11.54 11.29
C TYR A 229 -5.62 12.00 12.55
N ALA A 230 -5.08 11.64 13.71
CA ALA A 230 -5.65 12.05 14.99
C ALA A 230 -5.48 13.56 15.24
N GLN A 231 -6.58 14.29 15.17
CA GLN A 231 -6.64 15.74 15.41
C GLN A 231 -8.05 16.19 15.81
N THR A 232 -8.19 17.42 16.32
CA THR A 232 -9.50 17.94 16.78
C THR A 232 -10.49 18.14 15.63
N LYS A 233 -9.99 18.52 14.45
CA LYS A 233 -10.79 18.61 13.23
C LYS A 233 -11.11 17.23 12.67
N THR A 234 -12.28 17.07 12.08
CA THR A 234 -12.63 15.92 11.24
C THR A 234 -12.65 16.39 9.80
N ILE A 235 -11.86 15.73 8.96
CA ILE A 235 -11.67 16.12 7.56
C ILE A 235 -12.11 14.94 6.72
N VAL A 236 -13.03 15.19 5.80
CA VAL A 236 -13.60 14.17 4.92
C VAL A 236 -13.51 14.69 3.50
N ALA A 237 -12.92 13.89 2.61
CA ALA A 237 -12.96 14.16 1.18
C ALA A 237 -14.16 13.46 0.57
N ALA A 238 -14.81 14.10 -0.40
CA ALA A 238 -15.90 13.53 -1.15
C ALA A 238 -15.71 13.79 -2.65
N THR A 239 -16.09 12.81 -3.47
CA THR A 239 -15.99 12.86 -4.93
C THR A 239 -17.38 12.76 -5.56
N ASP A 240 -17.62 13.58 -6.57
CA ASP A 240 -18.87 13.61 -7.33
C ASP A 240 -18.66 12.98 -8.71
N ASP A 241 -19.15 11.74 -8.92
CA ASP A 241 -19.12 11.07 -10.23
C ASP A 241 -20.22 11.64 -11.13
N THR A 242 -20.01 12.88 -11.57
CA THR A 242 -20.73 13.42 -12.70
C THR A 242 -19.77 13.91 -13.77
N GLY A 243 -20.26 14.06 -15.00
CA GLY A 243 -19.49 14.67 -16.07
C GLY A 243 -19.18 16.14 -15.76
N GLY A 244 -17.96 16.43 -15.32
CA GLY A 244 -17.56 17.74 -14.79
C GLY A 244 -17.68 17.86 -13.27
N GLY A 245 -17.92 16.75 -12.59
CA GLY A 245 -18.00 16.64 -11.13
C GLY A 245 -16.73 17.10 -10.44
N GLN A 246 -16.85 17.33 -9.15
CA GLN A 246 -15.87 18.07 -8.36
C GLN A 246 -15.41 17.27 -7.15
N VAL A 247 -14.24 17.64 -6.64
CA VAL A 247 -13.71 17.08 -5.39
C VAL A 247 -13.96 18.08 -4.28
N TYR A 248 -14.56 17.61 -3.19
CA TYR A 248 -14.94 18.42 -2.05
C TYR A 248 -14.23 17.99 -0.77
N ILE A 249 -14.10 18.93 0.16
CA ILE A 249 -13.55 18.72 1.50
C ILE A 249 -14.54 19.26 2.52
N TYR A 250 -15.00 18.39 3.41
CA TYR A 250 -15.72 18.76 4.61
C TYR A 250 -14.74 18.93 5.77
N VAL A 251 -14.94 19.97 6.58
CA VAL A 251 -14.15 20.25 7.78
C VAL A 251 -15.09 20.49 8.96
N GLY A 252 -15.16 19.52 9.88
CA GLY A 252 -15.90 19.62 11.13
C GLY A 252 -14.99 19.63 12.37
N GLU A 253 -15.58 19.84 13.54
CA GLU A 253 -14.88 19.83 14.83
C GLU A 253 -15.44 18.75 15.73
N LYS A 254 -14.58 17.89 16.28
CA LYS A 254 -14.98 16.81 17.20
C LYS A 254 -15.58 17.39 18.48
N GLN A 255 -16.63 16.73 18.97
CA GLN A 255 -17.37 17.17 20.15
C GLN A 255 -17.18 16.22 21.33
N ALA A 256 -17.42 16.73 22.55
CA ALA A 256 -17.36 15.94 23.78
C ALA A 256 -18.69 15.24 24.13
N SER A 257 -19.78 15.58 23.43
CA SER A 257 -21.14 15.14 23.73
C SER A 257 -22.02 15.19 22.50
N GLY A 258 -23.13 14.44 22.52
CA GLY A 258 -24.03 14.27 21.39
C GLY A 258 -24.11 12.80 20.99
N SER A 259 -24.70 12.53 19.84
CA SER A 259 -24.62 11.23 19.15
C SER A 259 -23.16 10.89 18.77
N ASP A 260 -22.91 9.66 18.33
CA ASP A 260 -21.60 9.31 17.77
C ASP A 260 -21.23 10.17 16.54
N ILE A 261 -22.21 10.59 15.73
CA ILE A 261 -22.01 11.52 14.60
C ILE A 261 -21.60 12.92 15.09
N ASP A 262 -22.27 13.45 16.12
CA ASP A 262 -21.91 14.75 16.71
C ASP A 262 -20.51 14.71 17.31
N LYS A 263 -20.21 13.67 18.09
CA LYS A 263 -18.90 13.47 18.71
C LYS A 263 -17.82 13.38 17.63
N ALA A 264 -18.05 12.58 16.57
CA ALA A 264 -17.15 12.44 15.43
C ALA A 264 -16.87 13.74 14.69
N GLY A 265 -17.63 14.82 14.94
CA GLY A 265 -17.47 16.09 14.23
C GLY A 265 -18.00 16.02 12.80
N LEU A 266 -19.00 15.18 12.54
CA LEU A 266 -19.68 15.04 11.24
C LEU A 266 -20.98 15.88 11.20
N SER A 267 -21.08 16.89 12.06
CA SER A 267 -22.22 17.82 12.15
C SER A 267 -21.70 19.25 12.34
N GLY A 268 -22.38 20.23 11.73
CA GLY A 268 -22.08 21.65 11.91
C GLY A 268 -20.69 22.10 11.41
N GLY A 269 -20.14 21.40 10.42
CA GLY A 269 -18.86 21.74 9.78
C GLY A 269 -19.05 22.57 8.51
N SER A 270 -17.94 22.95 7.90
CA SER A 270 -17.92 23.74 6.67
C SER A 270 -17.56 22.88 5.46
N PHE A 271 -18.20 23.14 4.33
CA PHE A 271 -18.02 22.43 3.07
C PHE A 271 -17.25 23.27 2.05
N TYR A 272 -16.29 22.65 1.38
CA TYR A 272 -15.39 23.34 0.46
C TYR A 272 -15.20 22.55 -0.84
N GLY A 273 -15.12 23.25 -1.97
CA GLY A 273 -14.67 22.67 -3.25
C GLY A 273 -13.18 22.92 -3.50
N ILE A 274 -12.50 21.96 -4.15
CA ILE A 274 -11.12 22.09 -4.59
C ILE A 274 -11.04 23.01 -5.82
N LYS A 275 -10.30 24.12 -5.69
CA LYS A 275 -10.13 25.12 -6.75
C LYS A 275 -8.67 25.24 -7.17
N VAL A 276 -8.34 24.68 -8.32
CA VAL A 276 -7.00 24.70 -8.91
C VAL A 276 -6.75 26.03 -9.63
N ASP A 277 -5.60 26.64 -9.35
CA ASP A 277 -5.27 27.98 -9.85
C ASP A 277 -5.28 28.05 -11.38
N GLY A 278 -6.22 28.83 -11.92
CA GLY A 278 -6.34 29.06 -13.36
C GLY A 278 -7.03 27.94 -14.14
N LEU A 279 -7.62 26.95 -13.47
CA LEU A 279 -8.32 25.82 -14.10
C LEU A 279 -9.78 25.73 -13.61
N LEU A 280 -10.73 26.02 -14.52
CA LEU A 280 -12.16 25.88 -14.23
C LEU A 280 -12.67 24.47 -14.50
N SER A 281 -12.16 23.84 -15.54
CA SER A 281 -12.52 22.48 -15.90
C SER A 281 -11.32 21.79 -16.51
N GLU A 282 -11.05 20.59 -16.04
CA GLU A 282 -10.10 19.67 -16.63
C GLU A 282 -10.48 19.37 -18.09
N VAL A 283 -9.46 19.17 -18.93
CA VAL A 283 -9.64 18.70 -20.30
C VAL A 283 -8.71 17.54 -20.54
N ASP A 284 -9.17 16.59 -21.34
CA ASP A 284 -8.53 15.29 -21.52
C ASP A 284 -7.05 15.35 -21.91
N GLY A 285 -6.60 16.35 -22.68
CA GLY A 285 -5.20 16.48 -23.09
C GLY A 285 -4.31 17.30 -22.16
N ALA A 286 -4.79 17.73 -21.00
CA ALA A 286 -4.04 18.59 -20.07
C ALA A 286 -4.45 18.31 -18.61
N PRO A 287 -3.70 17.45 -17.89
CA PRO A 287 -4.00 17.16 -16.48
C PRO A 287 -3.94 18.42 -15.60
N ALA A 288 -4.70 18.40 -14.52
CA ALA A 288 -4.63 19.44 -13.50
C ALA A 288 -3.26 19.41 -12.80
N THR A 289 -2.65 20.59 -12.62
CA THR A 289 -1.38 20.72 -11.92
C THR A 289 -1.23 22.11 -11.32
N GLY A 290 -0.50 22.20 -10.21
CA GLY A 290 -0.13 23.46 -9.58
C GLY A 290 -0.77 23.64 -8.22
N ALA A 291 -0.99 24.89 -7.81
CA ALA A 291 -1.59 25.19 -6.52
C ALA A 291 -3.11 25.03 -6.55
N PHE A 292 -3.69 24.59 -5.44
CA PHE A 292 -5.13 24.64 -5.21
C PHE A 292 -5.45 25.40 -3.93
N THR A 293 -6.66 25.93 -3.87
CA THR A 293 -7.28 26.54 -2.69
C THR A 293 -8.58 25.82 -2.37
N LEU A 294 -9.05 25.96 -1.13
CA LEU A 294 -10.39 25.52 -0.74
C LEU A 294 -11.36 26.69 -0.91
N GLN A 295 -12.41 26.48 -1.70
CA GLN A 295 -13.48 27.44 -1.90
C GLN A 295 -14.68 27.04 -1.05
N GLU A 296 -15.02 27.85 -0.06
CA GLU A 296 -16.19 27.64 0.79
C GLU A 296 -17.48 27.69 -0.04
N ILE A 297 -18.40 26.74 0.21
CA ILE A 297 -19.70 26.61 -0.44
C ILE A 297 -20.81 26.67 0.60
N GLY A 298 -21.88 27.39 0.28
CA GLY A 298 -23.00 27.61 1.17
C GLY A 298 -22.79 28.78 2.12
N PRO A 299 -23.86 29.29 2.74
CA PRO A 299 -23.77 30.38 3.72
C PRO A 299 -22.92 29.98 4.93
N ASP A 300 -21.76 30.65 5.08
CA ASP A 300 -20.78 30.36 6.14
C ASP A 300 -20.26 28.89 6.10
N GLY A 301 -20.24 28.29 4.90
CA GLY A 301 -19.81 26.90 4.67
C GLY A 301 -20.87 25.83 4.97
N ASP A 302 -22.08 26.22 5.37
CA ASP A 302 -23.15 25.30 5.75
C ASP A 302 -24.03 24.93 4.55
N VAL A 303 -23.97 23.66 4.14
CA VAL A 303 -24.76 23.10 3.03
C VAL A 303 -25.92 22.23 3.49
N SER A 304 -26.20 22.13 4.81
CA SER A 304 -27.13 21.13 5.35
C SER A 304 -28.58 21.25 4.88
N ASN A 305 -28.95 22.42 4.36
CA ASN A 305 -30.29 22.74 3.88
C ASN A 305 -30.28 23.21 2.40
N MET A 306 -29.22 22.89 1.66
CA MET A 306 -29.12 23.12 0.22
C MET A 306 -29.44 21.83 -0.53
N THR A 307 -30.10 21.92 -1.67
CA THR A 307 -30.19 20.78 -2.59
C THR A 307 -28.87 20.60 -3.33
N GLY A 308 -28.55 19.41 -3.81
CA GLY A 308 -27.27 19.26 -4.51
C GLY A 308 -27.21 20.01 -5.83
N ALA A 309 -28.36 20.24 -6.49
CA ALA A 309 -28.44 21.19 -7.61
C ALA A 309 -28.10 22.65 -7.23
N GLU A 310 -28.34 23.08 -5.98
CA GLU A 310 -27.94 24.40 -5.49
C GLU A 310 -26.43 24.44 -5.18
N ILE A 311 -25.91 23.36 -4.59
CA ILE A 311 -24.47 23.18 -4.31
C ILE A 311 -23.66 23.23 -5.61
N ASP A 312 -24.03 22.42 -6.62
CA ASP A 312 -23.37 22.40 -7.93
C ASP A 312 -23.38 23.78 -8.62
N ALA A 313 -24.54 24.45 -8.60
CA ALA A 313 -24.69 25.76 -9.22
C ALA A 313 -23.83 26.84 -8.52
N GLU A 314 -23.76 26.83 -7.20
CA GLU A 314 -22.91 27.73 -6.42
C GLU A 314 -21.43 27.42 -6.65
N SER A 315 -21.05 26.14 -6.55
CA SER A 315 -19.67 25.68 -6.70
C SER A 315 -19.08 26.03 -8.07
N THR A 316 -19.86 25.79 -9.13
CA THR A 316 -19.52 26.23 -10.49
C THR A 316 -19.40 27.75 -10.60
N ALA A 317 -20.28 28.52 -9.94
CA ALA A 317 -20.25 29.98 -9.98
C ALA A 317 -19.02 30.56 -9.25
N GLU A 318 -18.59 29.92 -8.17
CA GLU A 318 -17.38 30.27 -7.41
C GLU A 318 -16.10 29.76 -8.09
N GLY A 319 -16.24 28.97 -9.17
CA GLY A 319 -15.13 28.52 -10.00
C GLY A 319 -14.30 27.41 -9.37
N VAL A 320 -14.95 26.54 -8.59
CA VAL A 320 -14.41 25.23 -8.20
C VAL A 320 -14.09 24.43 -9.46
N THR A 321 -12.99 23.68 -9.42
CA THR A 321 -12.50 22.97 -10.61
C THR A 321 -13.35 21.72 -10.86
N GLY A 322 -13.99 21.66 -12.02
CA GLY A 322 -14.60 20.42 -12.53
C GLY A 322 -13.54 19.48 -13.10
N PHE A 323 -13.61 18.21 -12.74
CA PHE A 323 -12.71 17.15 -13.17
C PHE A 323 -13.43 16.17 -14.09
N LEU A 324 -12.68 15.29 -14.75
CA LEU A 324 -13.22 14.30 -15.69
C LEU A 324 -13.77 13.08 -14.96
N ARG A 325 -14.88 13.26 -14.23
CA ARG A 325 -15.54 12.24 -13.39
C ARG A 325 -14.61 11.73 -12.28
N PRO A 326 -14.47 12.48 -11.18
CA PRO A 326 -13.82 11.99 -9.96
C PRO A 326 -14.46 10.71 -9.44
N GLU A 327 -13.63 9.71 -9.16
CA GLU A 327 -14.09 8.43 -8.62
C GLU A 327 -13.58 8.23 -7.19
N ASP A 328 -13.03 7.07 -6.87
CA ASP A 328 -12.52 6.80 -5.54
C ASP A 328 -11.35 7.70 -5.13
N ALA A 329 -11.24 7.88 -3.82
CA ALA A 329 -10.16 8.61 -3.19
C ALA A 329 -9.61 7.84 -2.00
N ALA A 330 -8.32 8.02 -1.69
CA ALA A 330 -7.70 7.40 -0.53
C ALA A 330 -6.68 8.34 0.10
N TRP A 331 -6.75 8.50 1.43
CA TRP A 331 -5.72 9.20 2.19
C TRP A 331 -4.47 8.32 2.33
N ASP A 332 -3.30 8.94 2.21
CA ASP A 332 -2.04 8.27 2.54
C ASP A 332 -1.97 8.06 4.07
N PRO A 333 -1.96 6.81 4.57
CA PRO A 333 -1.93 6.53 6.00
C PRO A 333 -0.60 6.95 6.66
N ASP A 334 0.49 7.04 5.89
CA ASP A 334 1.83 7.42 6.37
C ASP A 334 2.12 8.91 6.21
N ASN A 335 1.36 9.61 5.37
CA ASN A 335 1.44 11.05 5.20
C ASN A 335 0.06 11.72 5.25
N PRO A 336 -0.34 12.27 6.40
CA PRO A 336 -1.70 12.78 6.58
C PRO A 336 -2.05 13.98 5.71
N ASN A 337 -1.05 14.61 5.06
CA ASN A 337 -1.26 15.73 4.14
C ASN A 337 -1.54 15.30 2.70
N VAL A 338 -1.56 14.00 2.40
CA VAL A 338 -1.68 13.51 1.03
C VAL A 338 -3.01 12.75 0.85
N LEU A 339 -3.77 13.18 -0.15
CA LEU A 339 -4.97 12.53 -0.64
C LEU A 339 -4.74 12.15 -2.10
N TYR A 340 -5.02 10.91 -2.45
CA TYR A 340 -5.10 10.49 -3.84
C TYR A 340 -6.56 10.38 -4.27
N PHE A 341 -6.83 10.61 -5.54
CA PHE A 341 -8.13 10.29 -6.14
C PHE A 341 -7.98 9.95 -7.63
N THR A 342 -8.85 9.09 -8.13
CA THR A 342 -8.91 8.70 -9.53
C THR A 342 -9.89 9.58 -10.31
N THR A 343 -9.67 9.65 -11.63
CA THR A 343 -10.71 10.15 -12.55
C THR A 343 -10.90 9.14 -13.68
N THR A 344 -12.14 8.71 -13.92
CA THR A 344 -12.44 7.67 -14.93
C THR A 344 -12.37 8.21 -16.36
N ALA A 345 -12.78 9.47 -16.58
CA ALA A 345 -12.96 10.07 -17.89
C ALA A 345 -13.91 9.27 -18.82
N SER A 346 -13.35 8.47 -19.73
CA SER A 346 -14.08 7.58 -20.65
C SER A 346 -13.13 6.52 -21.21
N PHE A 347 -13.66 5.47 -21.83
CA PHE A 347 -12.83 4.37 -22.35
C PHE A 347 -11.69 4.81 -23.29
N ASP A 348 -11.96 5.77 -24.19
CA ASP A 348 -10.96 6.31 -25.12
C ASP A 348 -10.26 7.59 -24.57
N GLY A 349 -10.59 7.99 -23.33
CA GLY A 349 -10.03 9.16 -22.65
C GLY A 349 -8.89 8.80 -21.71
N ASN A 350 -8.22 9.82 -21.20
CA ASN A 350 -7.10 9.67 -20.27
C ASN A 350 -7.65 9.57 -18.84
N SER A 351 -7.70 8.35 -18.32
CA SER A 351 -7.99 8.08 -16.91
C SER A 351 -6.74 8.31 -16.05
N ARG A 352 -6.91 8.92 -14.87
CA ARG A 352 -5.79 9.49 -14.09
C ARG A 352 -5.84 9.08 -12.64
N LEU A 353 -4.66 9.15 -12.02
CA LEU A 353 -4.49 9.18 -10.58
C LEU A 353 -3.89 10.55 -10.22
N TYR A 354 -4.61 11.30 -9.40
CA TYR A 354 -4.18 12.59 -8.89
C TYR A 354 -3.68 12.46 -7.46
N LYS A 355 -2.66 13.26 -7.14
CA LYS A 355 -2.12 13.46 -5.81
C LYS A 355 -2.34 14.90 -5.37
N LEU A 356 -3.16 15.08 -4.34
CA LEU A 356 -3.34 16.33 -3.61
C LEU A 356 -2.41 16.32 -2.40
N THR A 357 -1.52 17.31 -2.31
CA THR A 357 -0.67 17.54 -1.13
C THR A 357 -1.10 18.83 -0.45
N PHE A 358 -1.80 18.70 0.68
CA PHE A 358 -2.15 19.82 1.55
C PHE A 358 -0.89 20.44 2.16
N SER A 359 -0.85 21.77 2.26
CA SER A 359 0.27 22.46 2.91
C SER A 359 0.34 22.15 4.40
N ASP A 360 -0.82 22.00 5.02
CA ASP A 360 -1.03 21.59 6.41
C ASP A 360 -2.47 21.07 6.54
N VAL A 361 -2.66 19.76 6.62
CA VAL A 361 -3.99 19.16 6.73
C VAL A 361 -4.69 19.53 8.04
N SER A 362 -3.99 20.01 9.07
CA SER A 362 -4.66 20.54 10.28
C SER A 362 -5.29 21.91 10.07
N ASN A 363 -4.93 22.56 8.95
CA ASN A 363 -5.54 23.78 8.45
C ASN A 363 -5.72 23.66 6.92
N PRO A 364 -6.61 22.76 6.47
CA PRO A 364 -6.73 22.40 5.05
C PRO A 364 -7.10 23.61 4.17
N GLU A 365 -7.68 24.65 4.76
CA GLU A 365 -8.00 25.94 4.13
C GLU A 365 -6.75 26.70 3.64
N ALA A 366 -5.55 26.31 4.09
CA ALA A 366 -4.29 26.82 3.53
C ALA A 366 -4.04 26.37 2.08
N GLY A 367 -4.84 25.41 1.57
CA GLY A 367 -4.67 24.85 0.25
C GLY A 367 -3.42 23.98 0.14
N GLY A 368 -2.97 23.76 -1.08
CA GLY A 368 -1.88 22.83 -1.34
C GLY A 368 -1.50 22.78 -2.81
N THR A 369 -0.94 21.65 -3.22
CA THR A 369 -0.60 21.38 -4.62
C THR A 369 -1.30 20.13 -5.13
N ILE A 370 -1.61 20.11 -6.42
CA ILE A 370 -2.14 18.96 -7.14
C ILE A 370 -1.20 18.60 -8.29
N GLU A 371 -1.03 17.30 -8.53
CA GLU A 371 -0.35 16.76 -9.70
C GLU A 371 -1.01 15.43 -10.12
N ALA A 372 -1.04 15.15 -11.42
CA ALA A 372 -1.34 13.82 -11.92
C ALA A 372 -0.06 12.97 -11.80
N VAL A 373 -0.13 11.91 -11.01
CA VAL A 373 0.95 10.91 -10.91
C VAL A 373 0.78 9.80 -11.96
N LEU A 374 -0.44 9.61 -12.46
CA LEU A 374 -0.72 8.92 -13.72
C LEU A 374 -1.52 9.85 -14.61
N ASP A 375 -1.03 10.12 -15.83
CA ASP A 375 -1.63 11.12 -16.71
C ASP A 375 -2.59 10.54 -17.75
N GLY A 376 -2.68 9.20 -17.80
CA GLY A 376 -3.49 8.41 -18.73
C GLY A 376 -2.71 7.84 -19.90
N SER A 377 -1.40 8.10 -20.00
CA SER A 377 -0.55 7.57 -21.06
C SER A 377 -0.03 6.15 -20.81
N GLU A 378 -0.22 5.61 -19.60
CA GLU A 378 0.36 4.35 -19.14
C GLU A 378 -0.43 3.11 -19.63
N GLY A 379 -1.70 3.30 -20.02
CA GLY A 379 -2.52 2.28 -20.72
C GLY A 379 -3.73 1.76 -19.94
N GLN A 380 -3.97 2.28 -18.75
CA GLN A 380 -5.20 2.11 -17.97
C GLN A 380 -6.38 2.84 -18.61
N HIS A 381 -7.59 2.32 -18.36
CA HIS A 381 -8.84 2.79 -18.90
C HIS A 381 -9.88 2.86 -17.78
N MET A 382 -10.52 4.01 -17.63
CA MET A 382 -11.66 4.18 -16.72
C MET A 382 -11.38 3.66 -15.30
N LEU A 383 -10.28 4.14 -14.69
CA LEU A 383 -10.03 3.92 -13.27
C LEU A 383 -11.22 4.43 -12.46
N ASP A 384 -11.62 3.60 -11.52
CA ASP A 384 -12.81 3.75 -10.71
C ASP A 384 -12.37 3.65 -9.24
N ASN A 385 -12.40 2.44 -8.69
CA ASN A 385 -12.11 2.20 -7.28
C ASN A 385 -10.61 2.23 -6.95
N MET A 386 -10.26 2.61 -5.72
CA MET A 386 -8.87 2.60 -5.28
C MET A 386 -8.65 2.40 -3.77
N SER A 387 -7.46 1.88 -3.43
CA SER A 387 -6.92 1.95 -2.06
C SER A 387 -5.48 2.42 -2.08
N PHE A 388 -5.02 2.95 -0.94
CA PHE A 388 -3.64 3.36 -0.76
C PHE A 388 -3.09 2.85 0.57
N GLY A 389 -1.90 2.26 0.52
CA GLY A 389 -1.22 1.74 1.70
C GLY A 389 0.21 1.36 1.37
N GLN A 390 1.13 1.47 2.33
CA GLN A 390 2.52 1.02 2.17
C GLN A 390 3.25 1.66 0.97
N GLY A 391 2.88 2.89 0.59
CA GLY A 391 3.47 3.62 -0.54
C GLY A 391 2.93 3.24 -1.93
N VAL A 392 1.99 2.29 -2.00
CA VAL A 392 1.38 1.83 -3.25
C VAL A 392 -0.10 2.20 -3.33
N ALA A 393 -0.58 2.46 -4.54
CA ALA A 393 -2.01 2.59 -4.84
C ALA A 393 -2.48 1.35 -5.61
N MET A 394 -3.51 0.68 -5.11
CA MET A 394 -4.23 -0.32 -5.90
C MET A 394 -5.40 0.36 -6.60
N LEU A 395 -5.52 0.15 -7.90
CA LEU A 395 -6.45 0.84 -8.78
C LEU A 395 -7.27 -0.19 -9.56
N GLN A 396 -8.58 0.02 -9.66
CA GLN A 396 -9.50 -0.88 -10.35
C GLN A 396 -10.13 -0.15 -11.55
N GLU A 397 -10.35 -0.86 -12.65
CA GLU A 397 -11.05 -0.32 -13.82
C GLU A 397 -12.54 -0.69 -13.81
N ASP A 398 -13.40 0.26 -14.18
CA ASP A 398 -14.76 0.02 -14.71
C ASP A 398 -14.82 0.45 -16.18
N PRO A 399 -14.55 -0.45 -17.14
CA PRO A 399 -14.66 -0.13 -18.56
C PRO A 399 -16.12 -0.09 -19.06
N GLY A 400 -17.11 -0.30 -18.18
CA GLY A 400 -18.49 -0.54 -18.50
C GLY A 400 -18.66 -1.67 -19.50
N SER A 401 -19.52 -1.48 -20.51
CA SER A 401 -19.84 -2.53 -21.49
C SER A 401 -18.82 -2.66 -22.65
N ALA A 402 -17.60 -2.15 -22.47
CA ALA A 402 -16.58 -2.21 -23.50
C ALA A 402 -16.11 -3.66 -23.72
N SER A 403 -15.61 -3.96 -24.94
CA SER A 403 -15.04 -5.28 -25.23
C SER A 403 -13.58 -5.34 -24.76
N TYR A 404 -13.38 -5.26 -23.46
CA TYR A 404 -12.10 -5.19 -22.77
C TYR A 404 -12.26 -5.80 -21.38
N LEU A 405 -11.24 -6.51 -20.88
CA LEU A 405 -11.30 -7.09 -19.53
C LEU A 405 -10.78 -6.06 -18.54
N ALA A 406 -11.62 -5.67 -17.59
CA ALA A 406 -11.22 -4.80 -16.50
C ALA A 406 -10.00 -5.38 -15.76
N GLY A 407 -8.98 -4.55 -15.59
CA GLY A 407 -7.76 -4.87 -14.87
C GLY A 407 -7.73 -4.28 -13.46
N ILE A 408 -6.89 -4.87 -12.61
CA ILE A 408 -6.44 -4.27 -11.36
C ILE A 408 -4.97 -3.89 -11.53
N PHE A 409 -4.61 -2.69 -11.13
CA PHE A 409 -3.28 -2.14 -11.26
C PHE A 409 -2.69 -1.74 -9.91
N GLU A 410 -1.38 -1.79 -9.83
CA GLU A 410 -0.58 -1.27 -8.72
C GLU A 410 0.26 -0.10 -9.24
N TYR A 411 0.09 1.06 -8.64
CA TYR A 411 0.98 2.20 -8.83
C TYR A 411 1.93 2.30 -7.64
N ASP A 412 3.24 2.21 -7.90
CA ASP A 412 4.26 2.42 -6.89
C ASP A 412 4.72 3.88 -6.88
N GLY A 413 4.41 4.58 -5.79
CA GLY A 413 4.75 6.00 -5.64
C GLY A 413 6.25 6.27 -5.44
N ALA A 414 7.07 5.25 -5.17
CA ALA A 414 8.52 5.40 -5.05
C ALA A 414 9.22 5.31 -6.41
N THR A 415 8.79 4.37 -7.26
CA THR A 415 9.40 4.11 -8.57
C THR A 415 8.69 4.81 -9.73
N ASP A 416 7.48 5.34 -9.51
CA ASP A 416 6.63 5.95 -10.52
C ASP A 416 6.24 4.96 -11.64
N MET A 417 5.97 3.71 -11.25
CA MET A 417 5.62 2.62 -12.17
C MET A 417 4.19 2.13 -11.94
N LEU A 418 3.52 1.79 -13.05
CA LEU A 418 2.20 1.16 -13.07
C LEU A 418 2.30 -0.30 -13.53
N HIS A 419 1.86 -1.21 -12.69
CA HIS A 419 1.88 -2.66 -12.92
C HIS A 419 0.46 -3.20 -13.02
N ARG A 420 0.19 -4.08 -13.98
CA ARG A 420 -1.11 -4.74 -14.12
C ARG A 420 -1.08 -6.05 -13.34
N MET A 421 -1.85 -6.11 -12.26
CA MET A 421 -1.76 -7.15 -11.23
C MET A 421 -2.76 -8.30 -11.47
N ALA A 422 -3.95 -7.98 -11.98
CA ALA A 422 -5.01 -8.96 -12.18
C ALA A 422 -5.94 -8.61 -13.34
N ASP A 423 -6.68 -9.63 -13.78
CA ASP A 423 -7.65 -9.59 -14.88
C ASP A 423 -8.89 -10.40 -14.52
N PHE A 424 -10.05 -10.00 -15.03
CA PHE A 424 -11.22 -10.89 -15.06
C PHE A 424 -10.96 -12.15 -15.89
N ASP A 425 -11.50 -13.30 -15.45
CA ASP A 425 -11.31 -14.59 -16.11
C ASP A 425 -11.81 -14.55 -17.56
N PRO A 426 -10.92 -14.61 -18.57
CA PRO A 426 -11.31 -14.51 -19.97
C PRO A 426 -12.27 -15.64 -20.40
N ALA A 427 -12.28 -16.78 -19.70
CA ALA A 427 -13.22 -17.88 -19.99
C ALA A 427 -14.68 -17.52 -19.68
N GLN A 428 -14.91 -16.54 -18.80
CA GLN A 428 -16.22 -16.10 -18.32
C GLN A 428 -16.59 -14.70 -18.82
N PHE A 429 -15.61 -13.85 -19.13
CA PHE A 429 -15.87 -12.43 -19.44
C PHE A 429 -15.48 -12.02 -20.88
N THR A 430 -14.94 -12.95 -21.70
CA THR A 430 -14.71 -12.68 -23.13
C THR A 430 -15.88 -13.13 -24.02
N PRO A 431 -16.47 -12.22 -24.84
CA PRO A 431 -17.53 -12.57 -25.80
C PRO A 431 -17.19 -13.78 -26.68
N GLY A 432 -18.06 -14.79 -26.64
CA GLY A 432 -17.91 -16.01 -27.45
C GLY A 432 -17.17 -17.16 -26.76
N ALA A 433 -16.64 -16.95 -25.55
CA ALA A 433 -16.18 -18.05 -24.70
C ALA A 433 -17.36 -18.96 -24.30
N PRO A 434 -17.17 -20.28 -24.13
CA PRO A 434 -18.26 -21.18 -23.75
C PRO A 434 -18.93 -20.87 -22.40
N GLY A 435 -18.22 -20.20 -21.50
CA GLY A 435 -18.69 -19.80 -20.17
C GLY A 435 -19.07 -18.32 -20.07
N PHE A 436 -19.19 -17.60 -21.19
CA PHE A 436 -19.43 -16.16 -21.20
C PHE A 436 -20.68 -15.76 -20.40
N ILE A 437 -20.50 -14.83 -19.45
CA ILE A 437 -21.54 -14.28 -18.58
C ILE A 437 -21.97 -12.90 -19.12
N THR A 438 -21.04 -11.94 -19.13
CA THR A 438 -21.24 -10.56 -19.56
C THR A 438 -19.91 -9.92 -19.97
N SER A 439 -19.97 -8.73 -20.57
CA SER A 439 -18.83 -7.83 -20.84
C SER A 439 -19.00 -6.50 -20.08
N ASN A 440 -19.78 -6.53 -19.02
CA ASN A 440 -20.06 -5.40 -18.13
C ASN A 440 -19.71 -5.90 -16.74
N GLU A 441 -18.42 -6.10 -16.54
CA GLU A 441 -17.80 -6.56 -15.31
C GLU A 441 -16.81 -5.52 -14.84
N GLU A 442 -16.74 -5.36 -13.52
CA GLU A 442 -15.86 -4.42 -12.86
C GLU A 442 -15.46 -5.01 -11.51
N SER A 443 -14.25 -4.67 -11.07
CA SER A 443 -13.84 -4.95 -9.70
C SER A 443 -14.00 -3.67 -8.90
N SER A 444 -14.52 -3.77 -7.68
CA SER A 444 -14.86 -2.61 -6.87
C SER A 444 -14.44 -2.83 -5.41
N GLY A 445 -14.49 -1.78 -4.58
CA GLY A 445 -14.37 -1.83 -3.13
C GLY A 445 -13.02 -2.32 -2.60
N ILE A 446 -11.91 -2.10 -3.31
CA ILE A 446 -10.61 -2.60 -2.83
C ILE A 446 -10.16 -1.91 -1.54
N ILE A 447 -9.73 -2.68 -0.54
CA ILE A 447 -9.14 -2.19 0.71
C ILE A 447 -7.88 -2.97 1.07
N ASP A 448 -6.85 -2.26 1.54
CA ASP A 448 -5.65 -2.89 2.14
C ASP A 448 -6.02 -3.49 3.50
N VAL A 449 -5.87 -4.80 3.62
CA VAL A 449 -6.08 -5.56 4.85
C VAL A 449 -4.84 -6.37 5.22
N THR A 450 -3.66 -5.93 4.81
CA THR A 450 -2.39 -6.61 5.08
C THR A 450 -2.20 -6.85 6.58
N ASP A 451 -2.51 -5.87 7.43
CA ASP A 451 -2.47 -6.01 8.89
C ASP A 451 -3.47 -7.06 9.46
N LEU A 452 -4.50 -7.40 8.70
CA LEU A 452 -5.54 -8.34 9.10
C LEU A 452 -5.28 -9.75 8.58
N LEU A 453 -4.97 -9.89 7.29
CA LEU A 453 -4.90 -11.18 6.59
C LEU A 453 -3.52 -11.49 5.99
N GLY A 454 -2.66 -10.49 5.87
CA GLY A 454 -1.30 -10.64 5.35
C GLY A 454 -0.30 -11.11 6.39
N ASP A 455 0.96 -11.14 5.96
CA ASP A 455 2.11 -11.37 6.82
C ASP A 455 3.32 -10.55 6.35
N ALA A 456 4.53 -10.87 6.82
CA ALA A 456 5.73 -10.11 6.47
C ALA A 456 6.07 -10.16 4.98
N ASP A 457 5.56 -11.15 4.24
CA ASP A 457 5.94 -11.45 2.86
C ASP A 457 4.75 -11.42 1.90
N THR A 458 3.55 -11.14 2.42
CA THR A 458 2.30 -11.21 1.66
C THR A 458 1.44 -10.01 1.99
N ARG A 459 1.24 -9.12 1.01
CA ARG A 459 0.20 -8.09 1.08
C ARG A 459 -1.15 -8.74 0.82
N ALA A 460 -2.18 -8.26 1.53
CA ALA A 460 -3.52 -8.81 1.42
C ALA A 460 -4.54 -7.68 1.22
N TYR A 461 -5.45 -7.90 0.28
CA TYR A 461 -6.51 -6.97 -0.05
C TYR A 461 -7.86 -7.70 -0.04
N LEU A 462 -8.91 -7.02 0.43
CA LEU A 462 -10.28 -7.42 0.14
C LEU A 462 -10.80 -6.55 -0.98
N LEU A 463 -11.62 -7.13 -1.85
CA LEU A 463 -12.24 -6.45 -2.97
C LEU A 463 -13.46 -7.23 -3.43
N ASP A 464 -14.28 -6.58 -4.22
CA ASP A 464 -15.44 -7.15 -4.86
C ASP A 464 -15.27 -7.33 -6.36
N ALA A 465 -16.07 -8.23 -6.90
CA ALA A 465 -16.37 -8.30 -8.31
C ALA A 465 -17.85 -8.05 -8.52
N GLN A 466 -18.20 -7.02 -9.29
CA GLN A 466 -19.53 -6.75 -9.77
C GLN A 466 -19.67 -7.31 -11.18
N VAL A 467 -20.74 -8.09 -11.38
CA VAL A 467 -20.98 -8.77 -12.65
C VAL A 467 -22.39 -8.43 -13.08
N HIS A 468 -22.51 -7.41 -13.93
CA HIS A 468 -23.78 -6.86 -14.36
C HIS A 468 -24.52 -7.79 -15.34
N ALA A 469 -25.09 -8.83 -14.74
CA ALA A 469 -25.95 -9.79 -15.38
C ALA A 469 -27.02 -10.21 -14.38
N SER A 470 -28.28 -10.04 -14.76
CA SER A 470 -29.38 -10.38 -13.86
C SER A 470 -29.42 -11.87 -13.53
N THR A 471 -29.55 -12.20 -12.25
CA THR A 471 -29.79 -13.58 -11.78
C THR A 471 -31.24 -14.01 -11.97
N GLY A 472 -32.15 -13.05 -12.15
CA GLY A 472 -33.60 -13.25 -12.19
C GLY A 472 -34.27 -13.46 -10.82
N ASP A 473 -33.52 -13.44 -9.72
CA ASP A 473 -34.05 -13.55 -8.35
C ASP A 473 -33.91 -12.20 -7.62
N PRO A 474 -35.01 -11.58 -7.14
CA PRO A 474 -34.95 -10.32 -6.39
C PRO A 474 -34.04 -10.33 -5.16
N ALA A 475 -33.73 -11.49 -4.57
CA ALA A 475 -32.84 -11.54 -3.40
C ALA A 475 -31.35 -11.46 -3.77
N THR A 476 -30.99 -11.72 -5.03
CA THR A 476 -29.59 -11.65 -5.52
C THR A 476 -29.40 -10.55 -6.56
N VAL A 477 -30.42 -10.22 -7.36
CA VAL A 477 -30.45 -9.15 -8.36
C VAL A 477 -29.47 -9.37 -9.52
N GLU A 478 -28.16 -9.30 -9.28
CA GLU A 478 -27.07 -9.52 -10.25
C GLU A 478 -25.98 -10.42 -9.65
N TYR A 479 -24.98 -10.80 -10.44
CA TYR A 479 -23.89 -11.65 -9.95
C TYR A 479 -22.80 -10.80 -9.27
N GLY A 480 -21.96 -11.46 -8.48
CA GLY A 480 -20.82 -10.84 -7.84
C GLY A 480 -20.11 -11.77 -6.84
N GLN A 481 -19.00 -11.30 -6.28
CA GLN A 481 -18.21 -12.00 -5.28
C GLN A 481 -17.50 -11.03 -4.35
N LEU A 482 -17.35 -11.42 -3.09
CA LEU A 482 -16.29 -10.90 -2.22
C LEU A 482 -15.06 -11.79 -2.35
N LEU A 483 -13.90 -11.17 -2.54
CA LEU A 483 -12.62 -11.81 -2.83
C LEU A 483 -11.57 -11.37 -1.82
N ALA A 484 -10.63 -12.27 -1.52
CA ALA A 484 -9.32 -11.91 -0.97
C ALA A 484 -8.28 -12.05 -2.08
N MET A 485 -7.51 -10.98 -2.31
CA MET A 485 -6.31 -10.97 -3.13
C MET A 485 -5.09 -11.00 -2.22
N PHE A 486 -4.14 -11.86 -2.55
CA PHE A 486 -2.83 -11.94 -1.92
C PHE A 486 -1.77 -11.64 -2.97
N VAL A 487 -0.88 -10.71 -2.65
CA VAL A 487 0.29 -10.38 -3.47
C VAL A 487 1.51 -10.85 -2.68
N GLU A 488 2.11 -11.95 -3.12
CA GLU A 488 3.34 -12.46 -2.53
C GLU A 488 4.51 -11.58 -3.00
N GLU A 489 5.23 -10.98 -2.06
CA GLU A 489 6.44 -10.24 -2.41
C GLU A 489 7.51 -11.23 -2.91
N ALA A 490 8.18 -10.87 -4.01
CA ALA A 490 9.18 -11.74 -4.64
C ALA A 490 10.41 -11.90 -3.72
N GLN A 491 10.37 -12.92 -2.89
CA GLN A 491 11.44 -13.29 -1.96
C GLN A 491 12.12 -14.56 -2.48
N THR A 492 13.35 -14.44 -2.98
CA THR A 492 14.16 -15.62 -3.33
C THR A 492 14.89 -16.09 -2.07
N ARG A 493 14.44 -17.22 -1.51
CA ARG A 493 14.89 -17.73 -0.21
C ARG A 493 15.63 -19.07 -0.31
N GLY A 494 16.75 -19.16 0.40
CA GLY A 494 17.41 -20.41 0.77
C GLY A 494 16.74 -21.11 1.96
N ASP A 495 17.37 -22.19 2.43
CA ASP A 495 17.12 -22.85 3.71
C ASP A 495 18.37 -22.75 4.62
N ASP A 496 18.45 -23.51 5.72
CA ASP A 496 19.62 -23.49 6.61
C ASP A 496 20.85 -24.26 6.02
N GLY A 497 20.90 -24.40 4.70
CA GLY A 497 21.85 -25.19 3.94
C GLY A 497 22.63 -24.33 2.95
N ASN A 498 23.57 -24.95 2.23
CA ASN A 498 24.30 -24.22 1.19
C ASN A 498 23.46 -24.13 -0.07
N ASP A 499 23.00 -22.93 -0.40
CA ASP A 499 22.07 -22.68 -1.48
C ASP A 499 22.71 -22.03 -2.71
N THR A 500 21.96 -22.10 -3.81
CA THR A 500 22.27 -21.36 -5.03
C THR A 500 21.02 -20.64 -5.48
N LEU A 501 20.98 -19.34 -5.21
CA LEU A 501 19.87 -18.45 -5.52
C LEU A 501 20.19 -17.69 -6.80
N ASN A 502 19.24 -17.65 -7.74
CA ASN A 502 19.40 -16.91 -9.00
C ASN A 502 18.14 -16.09 -9.24
N GLY A 503 18.29 -14.77 -9.30
CA GLY A 503 17.23 -13.86 -9.68
C GLY A 503 17.10 -13.67 -11.18
N SER A 504 16.36 -12.63 -11.50
CA SER A 504 15.88 -12.32 -12.82
C SER A 504 16.41 -10.96 -13.29
N TYR A 505 15.54 -10.13 -13.82
CA TYR A 505 15.82 -8.78 -14.31
C TYR A 505 14.96 -7.74 -13.57
N ALA A 506 14.25 -8.17 -12.53
CA ALA A 506 13.35 -7.38 -11.71
C ALA A 506 14.00 -7.11 -10.35
N ASP A 507 13.55 -6.05 -9.68
CA ASP A 507 13.97 -5.73 -8.33
C ASP A 507 13.49 -6.84 -7.38
N GLU A 508 14.42 -7.56 -6.76
CA GLU A 508 14.13 -8.74 -5.93
C GLU A 508 14.76 -8.62 -4.54
N THR A 509 14.25 -9.41 -3.60
CA THR A 509 14.89 -9.58 -2.29
C THR A 509 15.34 -11.01 -2.08
N PHE A 510 16.57 -11.18 -1.60
CA PHE A 510 17.21 -12.47 -1.37
C PHE A 510 17.49 -12.69 0.12
N PHE A 511 17.24 -13.92 0.57
CA PHE A 511 17.63 -14.39 1.91
C PHE A 511 18.33 -15.74 1.81
N GLY A 512 19.62 -15.81 2.13
CA GLY A 512 20.39 -17.08 2.16
C GLY A 512 20.18 -17.89 3.45
N TYR A 513 20.08 -17.22 4.60
CA TYR A 513 19.95 -17.81 5.96
C TYR A 513 21.26 -18.44 6.49
N GLU A 514 21.27 -19.68 6.95
CA GLU A 514 22.52 -20.34 7.39
C GLU A 514 23.09 -21.12 6.20
N GLY A 515 24.40 -21.13 5.98
CA GLY A 515 24.99 -21.88 4.87
C GLY A 515 26.16 -21.17 4.26
N ASN A 516 26.81 -21.79 3.29
CA ASN A 516 27.70 -21.04 2.39
C ASN A 516 26.99 -20.94 1.04
N ASP A 517 26.39 -19.78 0.80
CA ASP A 517 25.46 -19.57 -0.29
C ASP A 517 26.12 -18.95 -1.50
N THR A 518 25.51 -19.18 -2.65
CA THR A 518 25.86 -18.51 -3.90
C THR A 518 24.63 -17.79 -4.43
N ILE A 519 24.64 -16.47 -4.37
CA ILE A 519 23.52 -15.61 -4.76
C ILE A 519 23.93 -14.84 -6.01
N ASN A 520 23.16 -15.00 -7.10
CA ASN A 520 23.25 -14.18 -8.29
C ASN A 520 21.94 -13.41 -8.43
N ALA A 521 21.90 -12.14 -8.04
CA ALA A 521 20.65 -11.39 -7.96
C ALA A 521 20.14 -10.97 -9.35
N GLY A 522 21.04 -10.59 -10.25
CA GLY A 522 20.76 -10.51 -11.68
C GLY A 522 20.77 -9.09 -12.20
N SER A 523 19.61 -8.54 -12.52
CA SER A 523 19.47 -7.11 -12.81
C SER A 523 18.22 -6.60 -12.09
N GLY A 524 18.13 -5.29 -11.87
CA GLY A 524 17.13 -4.71 -10.97
C GLY A 524 17.83 -4.13 -9.75
N ASP A 525 17.15 -3.27 -9.00
CA ASP A 525 17.66 -2.68 -7.75
C ASP A 525 17.39 -3.69 -6.60
N ASP A 526 18.32 -4.61 -6.36
CA ASP A 526 18.11 -5.79 -5.50
C ASP A 526 18.43 -5.53 -4.01
N ASN A 527 17.77 -6.26 -3.12
CA ASN A 527 18.09 -6.30 -1.68
C ASN A 527 18.56 -7.71 -1.28
N VAL A 528 19.85 -7.89 -1.01
CA VAL A 528 20.45 -9.20 -0.70
C VAL A 528 20.86 -9.29 0.77
N HIS A 529 20.34 -10.31 1.46
CA HIS A 529 20.78 -10.75 2.78
C HIS A 529 21.37 -12.17 2.66
N ALA A 530 22.70 -12.28 2.67
CA ALA A 530 23.37 -13.56 2.49
C ALA A 530 23.21 -14.45 3.73
N GLY A 531 23.57 -13.96 4.92
CA GLY A 531 23.19 -14.58 6.19
C GLY A 531 24.38 -15.06 7.02
N GLU A 532 24.25 -16.20 7.69
CA GLU A 532 25.37 -16.82 8.41
C GLU A 532 26.10 -17.82 7.51
N GLY A 533 27.42 -17.65 7.39
CA GLY A 533 28.36 -18.55 6.75
C GLY A 533 29.23 -17.80 5.74
N ASN A 534 29.95 -18.52 4.89
CA ASN A 534 30.86 -17.86 3.94
C ASN A 534 30.19 -17.78 2.57
N ASP A 535 29.59 -16.63 2.27
CA ASP A 535 28.73 -16.47 1.12
C ASP A 535 29.44 -15.86 -0.08
N THR A 536 28.88 -16.09 -1.26
CA THR A 536 29.31 -15.47 -2.51
C THR A 536 28.11 -14.80 -3.17
N VAL A 537 28.12 -13.47 -3.22
CA VAL A 537 27.06 -12.65 -3.80
C VAL A 537 27.58 -11.92 -5.03
N ASN A 538 26.81 -11.99 -6.11
CA ASN A 538 26.92 -11.15 -7.28
C ASN A 538 25.58 -10.47 -7.50
N ALA A 539 25.48 -9.19 -7.17
CA ALA A 539 24.21 -8.46 -7.21
C ALA A 539 23.81 -8.13 -8.66
N GLY A 540 24.74 -7.60 -9.45
CA GLY A 540 24.63 -7.62 -10.90
C GLY A 540 24.48 -6.23 -11.49
N ALA A 541 23.30 -5.82 -11.95
CA ALA A 541 23.11 -4.50 -12.55
C ALA A 541 21.87 -3.82 -11.97
N GLY A 542 22.04 -2.63 -11.41
CA GLY A 542 21.01 -1.94 -10.62
C GLY A 542 21.68 -1.21 -9.46
N ASN A 543 20.91 -0.51 -8.62
CA ASN A 543 21.43 0.07 -7.38
C ASN A 543 21.14 -0.89 -6.22
N ASP A 544 22.09 -1.77 -5.94
CA ASP A 544 21.87 -2.91 -5.06
C ASP A 544 22.20 -2.61 -3.59
N ASN A 545 21.45 -3.20 -2.67
CA ASN A 545 21.77 -3.22 -1.24
C ASN A 545 22.15 -4.65 -0.82
N VAL A 546 23.45 -4.88 -0.58
CA VAL A 546 23.98 -6.21 -0.26
C VAL A 546 24.51 -6.24 1.16
N ARG A 547 24.14 -7.29 1.91
CA ARG A 547 24.65 -7.59 3.24
C ARG A 547 25.13 -9.04 3.33
N GLY A 548 26.42 -9.23 3.63
CA GLY A 548 27.03 -10.56 3.86
C GLY A 548 26.57 -11.18 5.18
N ASP A 549 26.47 -10.36 6.22
CA ASP A 549 26.10 -10.73 7.59
C ASP A 549 27.22 -11.41 8.38
N ALA A 550 27.26 -12.71 8.59
CA ALA A 550 28.24 -13.33 9.49
C ALA A 550 29.03 -14.45 8.82
N GLY A 551 30.31 -14.22 8.56
CA GLY A 551 31.27 -15.19 8.04
C GLY A 551 32.28 -14.49 7.15
N ASN A 552 32.95 -15.21 6.25
CA ASN A 552 33.93 -14.58 5.35
C ASN A 552 33.32 -14.53 3.96
N ASP A 553 32.72 -13.40 3.65
CA ASP A 553 31.86 -13.25 2.48
C ASP A 553 32.63 -12.68 1.29
N THR A 554 32.12 -12.92 0.09
CA THR A 554 32.60 -12.31 -1.15
C THR A 554 31.43 -11.61 -1.82
N LEU A 555 31.44 -10.29 -1.83
CA LEU A 555 30.35 -9.44 -2.31
C LEU A 555 30.81 -8.65 -3.54
N ASN A 556 30.07 -8.78 -4.64
CA ASN A 556 30.24 -7.99 -5.86
C ASN A 556 28.95 -7.23 -6.15
N GLY A 557 29.02 -5.89 -6.17
CA GLY A 557 27.91 -5.00 -6.50
C GLY A 557 27.56 -5.09 -7.98
N GLY A 558 28.52 -4.76 -8.83
CA GLY A 558 28.41 -4.97 -10.27
C GLY A 558 28.29 -3.65 -11.01
N ALA A 559 27.13 -3.30 -11.55
CA ALA A 559 26.95 -2.05 -12.27
C ALA A 559 25.80 -1.24 -11.69
N GLY A 560 26.09 -0.05 -11.17
CA GLY A 560 25.10 0.86 -10.61
C GLY A 560 25.62 1.44 -9.30
N LYS A 561 24.76 2.09 -8.50
CA LYS A 561 25.22 2.70 -7.24
C LYS A 561 24.91 1.77 -6.09
N ASP A 562 25.88 0.96 -5.73
CA ASP A 562 25.65 -0.14 -4.82
C ASP A 562 26.04 0.21 -3.38
N LYS A 563 25.43 -0.50 -2.44
CA LYS A 563 25.77 -0.45 -1.02
C LYS A 563 26.07 -1.86 -0.52
N LEU A 564 27.35 -2.11 -0.23
CA LEU A 564 27.83 -3.39 0.26
C LEU A 564 28.22 -3.29 1.73
N VAL A 565 27.73 -4.22 2.54
CA VAL A 565 28.09 -4.40 3.94
C VAL A 565 28.55 -5.84 4.15
N GLY A 566 29.84 -6.05 4.46
CA GLY A 566 30.40 -7.36 4.76
C GLY A 566 29.75 -7.96 6.00
N GLY A 567 30.09 -7.42 7.17
CA GLY A 567 29.45 -7.77 8.43
C GLY A 567 30.47 -8.28 9.45
N GLU A 568 30.23 -9.43 10.08
CA GLU A 568 31.23 -10.08 10.94
C GLU A 568 32.09 -11.06 10.13
N GLY A 569 33.42 -10.92 10.18
CA GLY A 569 34.36 -11.87 9.58
C GLY A 569 35.33 -11.17 8.64
N ASN A 570 36.01 -11.90 7.75
CA ASN A 570 37.01 -11.30 6.86
C ASN A 570 36.46 -11.28 5.44
N ASP A 571 35.90 -10.16 5.05
CA ASP A 571 35.08 -10.07 3.85
C ASP A 571 35.88 -9.54 2.65
N VAL A 572 35.42 -9.86 1.45
CA VAL A 572 35.93 -9.32 0.18
C VAL A 572 34.82 -8.53 -0.49
N LEU A 573 35.02 -7.23 -0.68
CA LEU A 573 34.03 -6.33 -1.26
C LEU A 573 34.56 -5.71 -2.55
N ASP A 574 33.85 -5.91 -3.65
CA ASP A 574 34.05 -5.26 -4.95
C ASP A 574 32.78 -4.48 -5.30
N GLY A 575 32.88 -3.15 -5.38
CA GLY A 575 31.75 -2.31 -5.75
C GLY A 575 31.35 -2.48 -7.22
N GLY A 576 32.34 -2.72 -8.08
CA GLY A 576 32.14 -2.71 -9.52
C GLY A 576 32.16 -1.30 -10.10
N ALA A 577 31.24 -1.01 -11.03
CA ALA A 577 31.17 0.24 -11.77
C ALA A 577 30.19 1.23 -11.13
N ASP A 578 30.43 2.52 -11.37
CA ASP A 578 29.68 3.67 -10.87
C ASP A 578 30.11 4.13 -9.47
N ARG A 579 29.21 4.33 -8.50
CA ARG A 579 29.54 5.06 -7.26
C ARG A 579 28.99 4.35 -6.04
N ASP A 580 29.88 3.65 -5.35
CA ASP A 580 29.48 2.67 -4.35
C ASP A 580 29.81 3.07 -2.92
N GLY A 581 29.06 2.49 -1.99
CA GLY A 581 29.28 2.58 -0.55
C GLY A 581 29.68 1.23 0.03
N LEU A 582 30.95 1.08 0.40
CA LEU A 582 31.50 -0.18 0.91
C LEU A 582 31.73 -0.08 2.43
N THR A 583 31.29 -1.09 3.17
CA THR A 583 31.46 -1.20 4.63
C THR A 583 31.95 -2.59 4.94
N GLY A 584 33.18 -2.74 5.43
CA GLY A 584 33.75 -4.05 5.74
C GLY A 584 33.05 -4.67 6.94
N GLY A 585 32.90 -3.89 8.01
CA GLY A 585 32.36 -4.36 9.27
C GLY A 585 33.46 -4.76 10.25
N ALA A 586 33.30 -5.92 10.88
CA ALA A 586 34.19 -6.41 11.93
C ALA A 586 35.06 -7.54 11.42
N GLY A 587 36.34 -7.27 11.19
CA GLY A 587 37.36 -8.29 10.91
C GLY A 587 38.46 -7.71 10.05
N ALA A 588 39.11 -8.55 9.24
CA ALA A 588 40.17 -8.10 8.35
C ALA A 588 39.69 -8.13 6.91
N ASP A 589 39.15 -7.00 6.45
CA ASP A 589 38.41 -6.94 5.19
C ASP A 589 39.30 -6.54 4.00
N LEU A 590 38.88 -6.94 2.80
CA LEU A 590 39.56 -6.64 1.55
C LEU A 590 38.63 -5.87 0.61
N PHE A 591 38.94 -4.60 0.38
CA PHE A 591 38.24 -3.76 -0.60
C PHE A 591 38.96 -3.83 -1.94
N VAL A 592 38.31 -4.37 -2.96
CA VAL A 592 38.89 -4.66 -4.27
C VAL A 592 38.48 -3.59 -5.28
N PHE A 593 39.45 -3.17 -6.10
CA PHE A 593 39.21 -2.38 -7.31
C PHE A 593 39.84 -3.15 -8.48
N SER A 594 39.02 -3.52 -9.45
CA SER A 594 39.38 -4.45 -10.53
C SER A 594 39.71 -3.75 -11.85
N SER A 595 39.38 -2.46 -11.97
CA SER A 595 39.64 -1.61 -13.13
C SER A 595 39.75 -0.14 -12.75
N ALA A 596 40.44 0.66 -13.58
CA ALA A 596 40.49 2.11 -13.43
C ALA A 596 39.12 2.79 -13.64
N THR A 597 38.16 2.08 -14.25
CA THR A 597 36.79 2.56 -14.46
C THR A 597 35.86 2.32 -13.27
N ASP A 598 36.26 1.48 -12.32
CA ASP A 598 35.43 1.14 -11.17
C ASP A 598 35.19 2.38 -10.31
N SER A 599 36.25 3.16 -10.10
CA SER A 599 36.20 4.37 -9.26
C SER A 599 36.78 5.59 -9.97
N VAL A 600 36.03 6.17 -10.90
CA VAL A 600 36.47 7.35 -11.67
C VAL A 600 36.34 8.63 -10.84
N LYS A 601 37.31 9.54 -10.94
CA LYS A 601 37.23 10.83 -10.27
C LYS A 601 35.97 11.62 -10.65
N GLY A 602 35.15 11.94 -9.65
CA GLY A 602 33.83 12.58 -9.83
C GLY A 602 32.65 11.63 -9.62
N ALA A 603 32.89 10.33 -9.75
CA ALA A 603 31.98 9.23 -9.40
C ALA A 603 32.58 8.25 -8.37
N GLN A 604 33.76 8.54 -7.83
CA GLN A 604 34.49 7.77 -6.81
C GLN A 604 33.68 7.14 -5.67
N ASP A 605 34.10 5.95 -5.25
CA ASP A 605 33.50 5.16 -4.17
C ASP A 605 33.86 5.68 -2.77
N PHE A 606 33.15 5.15 -1.78
CA PHE A 606 33.37 5.44 -0.36
C PHE A 606 33.45 4.15 0.44
N ILE A 607 34.63 3.90 1.00
CA ILE A 607 34.79 2.94 2.07
C ILE A 607 34.46 3.66 3.38
N THR A 608 33.50 3.15 4.15
CA THR A 608 32.89 3.90 5.24
C THR A 608 33.58 3.73 6.59
N ASP A 609 34.29 2.62 6.78
CA ASP A 609 34.79 2.14 8.07
C ASP A 609 36.22 1.58 8.08
N PHE A 610 36.98 1.74 7.00
CA PHE A 610 38.36 1.22 6.85
C PHE A 610 39.21 1.33 8.12
N ASN A 611 39.71 0.19 8.60
CA ASN A 611 40.48 0.04 9.82
C ASN A 611 41.69 -0.90 9.66
N ALA A 612 42.83 -0.32 9.27
CA ALA A 612 44.11 -1.05 9.18
C ALA A 612 44.56 -1.72 10.50
N ALA A 613 44.00 -1.35 11.67
CA ALA A 613 44.32 -2.00 12.93
C ALA A 613 43.57 -3.33 13.12
N GLU A 614 42.42 -3.50 12.47
CA GLU A 614 41.63 -4.75 12.46
C GLU A 614 42.12 -5.71 11.37
N GLY A 615 42.73 -5.17 10.33
CA GLY A 615 43.47 -5.94 9.32
C GLY A 615 43.15 -5.56 7.89
N ASP A 616 42.29 -4.55 7.71
CA ASP A 616 41.77 -4.15 6.41
C ASP A 616 42.85 -3.80 5.40
N ARG A 617 42.57 -4.15 4.15
CA ARG A 617 43.44 -3.94 3.00
C ARG A 617 42.63 -3.44 1.81
N ILE A 618 43.32 -2.69 0.95
CA ILE A 618 42.79 -2.22 -0.32
C ILE A 618 43.57 -2.91 -1.43
N ASP A 619 42.89 -3.65 -2.29
CA ASP A 619 43.48 -4.31 -3.44
C ASP A 619 43.32 -3.45 -4.70
N LEU A 620 44.44 -2.97 -5.23
CA LEU A 620 44.51 -2.25 -6.50
C LEU A 620 45.28 -3.06 -7.56
N SER A 621 45.61 -4.33 -7.28
CA SER A 621 46.39 -5.16 -8.20
C SER A 621 45.66 -5.52 -9.49
N GLY A 622 44.32 -5.33 -9.53
CA GLY A 622 43.53 -5.42 -10.75
C GLY A 622 43.51 -4.14 -11.58
N VAL A 623 43.85 -2.99 -10.98
CA VAL A 623 43.82 -1.69 -11.67
C VAL A 623 45.08 -1.52 -12.54
N ASP A 624 44.89 -1.42 -13.86
CA ASP A 624 45.99 -1.06 -14.77
C ASP A 624 46.39 0.40 -14.54
N ALA A 625 47.46 0.60 -13.76
CA ALA A 625 47.88 1.92 -13.33
C ALA A 625 48.41 2.80 -14.48
N ILE A 626 48.67 2.23 -15.67
CA ILE A 626 49.06 2.98 -16.86
C ILE A 626 48.05 2.68 -17.97
N ALA A 627 47.27 3.67 -18.38
CA ALA A 627 46.21 3.49 -19.37
C ALA A 627 46.72 2.88 -20.69
N GLY A 628 46.26 1.66 -21.01
CA GLY A 628 46.67 0.90 -22.20
C GLY A 628 48.01 0.18 -22.06
N GLY A 629 48.49 0.02 -20.82
CA GLY A 629 49.65 -0.76 -20.42
C GLY A 629 49.37 -2.25 -20.36
N SER A 630 50.17 -2.97 -19.57
CA SER A 630 49.92 -4.39 -19.31
C SER A 630 50.13 -4.69 -17.83
N ASP A 631 49.07 -4.48 -17.04
CA ASP A 631 49.03 -4.85 -15.62
C ASP A 631 50.10 -4.08 -14.82
N ASP A 632 50.14 -2.76 -15.04
CA ASP A 632 51.11 -1.88 -14.40
C ASP A 632 50.63 -1.51 -12.99
N ALA A 633 51.54 -1.58 -12.00
CA ALA A 633 51.24 -1.29 -10.59
C ALA A 633 51.38 0.22 -10.27
N PHE A 634 50.53 0.72 -9.36
CA PHE A 634 50.69 2.08 -8.85
C PHE A 634 51.97 2.26 -8.03
N THR A 635 52.56 3.45 -8.13
CA THR A 635 53.68 3.91 -7.30
C THR A 635 53.23 5.07 -6.42
N MET A 636 53.32 4.89 -5.11
CA MET A 636 52.95 5.92 -4.14
C MET A 636 53.90 7.12 -4.17
N VAL A 637 53.35 8.31 -4.35
CA VAL A 637 54.05 9.60 -4.37
C VAL A 637 53.40 10.59 -3.41
N SER A 638 54.13 11.64 -3.02
CA SER A 638 53.59 12.70 -2.15
C SER A 638 52.73 13.74 -2.89
N ALA A 639 52.86 13.78 -4.22
CA ALA A 639 52.11 14.62 -5.16
C ALA A 639 52.45 14.16 -6.57
N PHE A 640 51.50 14.29 -7.52
CA PHE A 640 51.74 13.92 -8.91
C PHE A 640 52.88 14.73 -9.54
N THR A 641 53.69 14.04 -10.34
CA THR A 641 54.82 14.58 -11.10
C THR A 641 54.57 14.57 -12.61
N GLY A 642 53.39 14.12 -13.05
CA GLY A 642 53.03 13.95 -14.45
C GLY A 642 53.63 12.68 -15.04
N VAL A 643 53.58 11.60 -14.27
CA VAL A 643 54.03 10.26 -14.66
C VAL A 643 52.87 9.31 -14.41
N ALA A 644 52.47 8.57 -15.44
CA ALA A 644 51.42 7.57 -15.33
C ALA A 644 51.77 6.50 -14.29
N GLY A 645 50.77 5.99 -13.59
CA GLY A 645 50.91 5.00 -12.52
C GLY A 645 51.30 5.61 -11.19
N GLU A 646 51.08 6.91 -10.97
CA GLU A 646 51.30 7.53 -9.66
C GLU A 646 50.04 7.47 -8.78
N LEU A 647 50.19 7.21 -7.49
CA LEU A 647 49.11 7.17 -6.50
C LEU A 647 49.45 8.12 -5.34
N THR A 648 48.50 8.96 -4.92
CA THR A 648 48.69 9.90 -3.82
C THR A 648 47.47 9.91 -2.90
N THR A 649 47.67 10.29 -1.64
CA THR A 649 46.58 10.39 -0.65
C THR A 649 46.53 11.77 0.00
N VAL A 650 45.32 12.25 0.30
CA VAL A 650 45.06 13.58 0.88
C VAL A 650 44.04 13.46 2.00
N TYR A 651 44.45 13.74 3.24
CA TYR A 651 43.52 13.84 4.37
C TYR A 651 42.86 15.23 4.44
N ASN A 652 41.53 15.26 4.59
CA ASN A 652 40.76 16.48 4.80
C ASN A 652 40.01 16.42 6.14
N ALA A 653 40.52 17.17 7.12
CA ALA A 653 39.96 17.22 8.47
C ALA A 653 38.54 17.79 8.54
N ASN A 654 38.09 18.59 7.57
CA ASN A 654 36.75 19.19 7.59
C ASN A 654 35.65 18.16 7.33
N VAL A 655 35.96 17.12 6.56
CA VAL A 655 35.04 16.01 6.22
C VAL A 655 35.47 14.69 6.87
N ASN A 656 36.52 14.73 7.69
CA ASN A 656 37.14 13.59 8.34
C ASN A 656 37.34 12.39 7.40
N ALA A 657 37.98 12.61 6.25
CA ALA A 657 38.18 11.57 5.24
C ALA A 657 39.56 11.67 4.59
N THR A 658 40.10 10.53 4.17
CA THR A 658 41.28 10.45 3.32
C THR A 658 40.84 10.15 1.89
N PHE A 659 41.23 11.01 0.96
CA PHE A 659 41.01 10.82 -0.47
C PHE A 659 42.23 10.13 -1.07
N VAL A 660 42.00 9.11 -1.88
CA VAL A 660 43.02 8.40 -2.65
C VAL A 660 42.85 8.78 -4.13
N TYR A 661 43.94 9.09 -4.81
CA TYR A 661 43.95 9.58 -6.19
C TYR A 661 45.04 8.86 -6.99
N GLY A 662 44.68 8.28 -8.13
CA GLY A 662 45.60 7.68 -9.11
C GLY A 662 45.65 8.47 -10.41
N ASP A 663 46.85 8.76 -10.91
CA ASP A 663 47.14 9.34 -12.23
C ASP A 663 47.50 8.18 -13.17
N THR A 664 46.60 7.81 -14.06
CA THR A 664 46.75 6.65 -14.94
C THR A 664 47.25 6.99 -16.34
N ASP A 665 47.11 8.23 -16.79
CA ASP A 665 47.55 8.66 -18.12
C ASP A 665 48.82 9.55 -18.12
N GLY A 666 49.25 10.00 -16.94
CA GLY A 666 50.46 10.78 -16.71
C GLY A 666 50.31 12.27 -17.00
N ASP A 667 49.09 12.81 -17.06
CA ASP A 667 48.86 14.23 -17.28
C ASP A 667 49.05 15.10 -16.00
N GLY A 668 49.26 14.45 -14.85
CA GLY A 668 49.41 15.09 -13.54
C GLY A 668 48.09 15.44 -12.85
N ALA A 669 46.95 15.01 -13.40
CA ALA A 669 45.65 14.97 -12.76
C ALA A 669 45.36 13.53 -12.29
N ALA A 670 44.18 13.33 -11.67
CA ALA A 670 43.78 11.99 -11.23
C ALA A 670 42.63 11.52 -12.10
N ASP A 671 42.68 10.26 -12.49
CA ASP A 671 41.67 9.56 -13.28
C ASP A 671 40.88 8.60 -12.39
N PHE A 672 41.60 7.91 -11.49
CA PHE A 672 41.07 6.99 -10.51
C PHE A 672 41.02 7.68 -9.13
N ALA A 673 39.94 7.47 -8.38
CA ALA A 673 39.80 8.02 -7.05
C ALA A 673 38.80 7.22 -6.21
N PHE A 674 39.07 7.09 -4.92
CA PHE A 674 38.10 6.63 -3.93
C PHE A 674 38.32 7.33 -2.59
N THR A 675 37.36 7.21 -1.69
CA THR A 675 37.34 7.94 -0.42
C THR A 675 37.28 6.97 0.76
N LEU A 676 38.19 7.16 1.72
CA LEU A 676 38.16 6.48 3.00
C LEU A 676 37.55 7.42 4.06
N LYS A 677 36.30 7.19 4.43
CA LYS A 677 35.64 7.97 5.48
C LYS A 677 36.21 7.60 6.84
N ASN A 678 36.23 8.57 7.74
CA ASN A 678 36.72 8.44 9.12
C ASN A 678 38.17 7.97 9.29
N THR A 679 38.91 7.86 8.18
CA THR A 679 40.31 7.42 8.15
C THR A 679 41.21 8.63 8.06
N SER A 680 42.11 8.79 9.03
CA SER A 680 43.02 9.95 9.12
C SER A 680 44.41 9.72 8.53
N SER A 681 44.78 8.47 8.29
CA SER A 681 46.06 8.10 7.67
C SER A 681 45.99 6.71 7.06
N VAL A 682 46.66 6.54 5.92
CA VAL A 682 46.97 5.24 5.30
C VAL A 682 48.45 5.18 4.94
N SER A 683 48.97 3.98 4.79
CA SER A 683 50.36 3.67 4.48
C SER A 683 50.45 2.74 3.27
N ALA A 684 51.64 2.63 2.66
CA ALA A 684 51.82 1.74 1.52
C ALA A 684 51.56 0.25 1.83
N SER A 685 51.63 -0.16 3.10
CA SER A 685 51.30 -1.54 3.49
C SER A 685 49.81 -1.83 3.54
N ASP A 686 48.96 -0.80 3.48
CA ASP A 686 47.50 -0.95 3.50
C ASP A 686 47.00 -1.35 2.10
N PHE A 687 47.80 -1.07 1.07
CA PHE A 687 47.49 -1.39 -0.32
C PHE A 687 48.13 -2.71 -0.75
N ILE A 688 47.49 -3.39 -1.68
CA ILE A 688 48.06 -4.43 -2.53
C ILE A 688 48.18 -3.78 -3.92
N LEU A 689 49.41 -3.68 -4.42
CA LEU A 689 49.77 -2.93 -5.64
C LEU A 689 50.45 -3.85 -6.64
#